data_AF-A0A1I4E2V8-F1
#
_entry.id   AF-A0A1I4E2V8-F1
#
_cell.length_a   1.000
_cell.length_b   1.000
_cell.length_c   1.000
_cell.angle_alpha   90.00
_cell.angle_beta   90.00
_cell.angle_gamma   90.00
#
_symmetry.space_group_name_H-M   'P 1'
#
loop_
_entity.id
_entity.type
_entity.pdbx_description
1 polymer ?
#
loop_
_entity_poly.entity_id
_entity_poly.type
_entity_poly.pdbx_seq_one_letter_code
_entity_poly.pdbx_strand_id
1 'polypeptide(L)'
;MIKVYRKISGVETELCSISERNATYKTAIMGTHEVRVPVITDSVLPVEEGDYIKLGSVNYTLNRDAEYTIESDVKYSYELVFEHPSYTLLNKLLANRITGLTTFTLTGKLVDFVQLIVWCVNESVDNPTGVDVGWSIGYIEDSGYKNITFQDINCYDALKLLAQEYGMEFYFVNDGKRINFVERIENTTEYVFEQGSGKGLYRIGQQPVDKEDTVTRLYVRGGNQNIPPEYADEEGYLKLPENYLEDFSEHSKVVEKKKKFEEEFPHFEGSAATVSGDNNKILTCPQIDFDLSAIAVGENARINFLTGDLQGNSFEFAWNNSSKQITLIEKTDDTALPDADGEKPAIPNSTKKAKVGDEFNFTGVLMPESYVTASIDRLRVKGAKYLSFYSKKRIKFTLAIDHRYLRNKPDLNAGDVVVISIPQKAFYQAIRITELEKNLHTGAITAIVSNYLEDNWEKYSEYQANLVKNYIISLQENIEIIDGVMYRDRGPWSADTAELKPYLNTSKIVDDAWNLGCRWRCLNNRTLEEPKWTSLDWQMIEGRSDARMEFDSSAGYAFVRGSVETDITPIVFIGNTNVSADIVEEQWNWTRESGDPVSDAIWNAQHSGQRVLPLSNEDMGTQWSKTNPVRFTCTATYPASVINQISSYIEV
;
A
#
# COMPACT_ATOMS: atom_id res chain seq x y z
N MET A 1 -28.92 16.52 20.10
CA MET A 1 -29.93 17.12 19.18
C MET A 1 -29.17 17.87 18.12
N ILE A 2 -29.58 17.75 16.86
CA ILE A 2 -29.01 18.50 15.73
C ILE A 2 -29.83 19.77 15.54
N LYS A 3 -29.16 20.92 15.43
CA LYS A 3 -29.78 22.22 15.20
C LYS A 3 -29.79 22.54 13.72
N VAL A 4 -30.94 22.93 13.20
CA VAL A 4 -31.13 23.33 11.80
C VAL A 4 -31.23 24.85 11.71
N TYR A 5 -30.52 25.43 10.74
CA TYR A 5 -30.37 26.86 10.58
C TYR A 5 -30.80 27.33 9.19
N ARG A 6 -31.29 28.57 9.13
CA ARG A 6 -31.54 29.33 7.89
C ARG A 6 -30.94 30.72 8.01
N LYS A 7 -30.45 31.29 6.90
CA LYS A 7 -30.05 32.70 6.85
C LYS A 7 -31.25 33.56 6.42
N ILE A 8 -31.84 34.28 7.36
CA ILE A 8 -32.96 35.20 7.10
C ILE A 8 -32.38 36.62 7.07
N SER A 9 -32.43 37.28 5.91
CA SER A 9 -31.82 38.60 5.69
C SER A 9 -30.33 38.66 6.09
N GLY A 10 -29.59 37.57 5.82
CA GLY A 10 -28.17 37.43 6.15
C GLY A 10 -27.88 37.05 7.61
N VAL A 11 -28.90 36.99 8.47
CA VAL A 11 -28.76 36.60 9.88
C VAL A 11 -29.05 35.12 10.04
N GLU A 12 -28.12 34.39 10.64
CA GLU A 12 -28.32 32.98 10.98
C GLU A 12 -29.37 32.84 12.09
N THR A 13 -30.39 32.03 11.81
CA THR A 13 -31.53 31.79 12.72
C THR A 13 -31.70 30.28 12.89
N GLU A 14 -31.76 29.80 14.14
CA GLU A 14 -32.10 28.41 14.45
C GLU A 14 -33.61 28.19 14.23
N LEU A 15 -33.97 27.27 13.34
CA LEU A 15 -35.36 26.98 12.98
C LEU A 15 -35.98 25.92 13.88
N CYS A 16 -35.25 24.81 14.06
CA CYS A 16 -35.69 23.69 14.87
C CYS A 16 -34.50 22.87 15.36
N SER A 17 -34.78 21.98 16.30
CA SER A 17 -33.84 20.97 16.81
C SER A 17 -34.41 19.59 16.55
N ILE A 18 -33.68 18.75 15.82
CA ILE A 18 -34.08 17.39 15.46
C ILE A 18 -33.27 16.34 16.22
N SER A 19 -33.86 15.16 16.40
CA SER A 19 -33.21 14.06 17.11
C SER A 19 -32.00 13.54 16.33
N GLU A 20 -30.87 13.38 17.01
CA GLU A 20 -29.65 12.80 16.44
C GLU A 20 -29.62 11.27 16.50
N ARG A 21 -30.64 10.64 17.12
CA ARG A 21 -30.60 9.22 17.51
C ARG A 21 -30.24 8.27 16.37
N ASN A 22 -30.73 8.56 15.16
CA ASN A 22 -30.47 7.79 13.95
C ASN A 22 -29.60 8.55 12.93
N ALA A 23 -29.07 9.72 13.31
CA ALA A 23 -28.29 10.53 12.40
C ALA A 23 -26.95 9.87 12.08
N THR A 24 -26.59 9.84 10.80
CA THR A 24 -25.35 9.25 10.30
C THR A 24 -24.58 10.28 9.48
N TYR A 25 -23.28 10.36 9.70
CA TYR A 25 -22.35 11.13 8.89
C TYR A 25 -21.58 10.17 7.99
N LYS A 26 -21.65 10.36 6.68
CA LYS A 26 -21.02 9.50 5.67
C LYS A 26 -20.00 10.27 4.85
N THR A 27 -18.82 9.68 4.70
CA THR A 27 -17.72 10.23 3.88
C THR A 27 -17.08 9.12 3.05
N ALA A 28 -16.84 9.36 1.77
CA ALA A 28 -16.07 8.47 0.90
C ALA A 28 -15.06 9.27 0.06
N ILE A 29 -13.94 8.63 -0.30
CA ILE A 29 -12.94 9.22 -1.19
C ILE A 29 -13.61 9.58 -2.52
N MET A 30 -13.57 10.88 -2.88
CA MET A 30 -14.21 11.45 -4.09
C MET A 30 -15.68 11.04 -4.30
N GLY A 31 -16.36 10.66 -3.21
CA GLY A 31 -17.68 10.04 -3.25
C GLY A 31 -18.67 10.78 -2.37
N THR A 32 -19.54 10.02 -1.72
CA THR A 32 -20.57 10.55 -0.81
C THR A 32 -19.96 11.36 0.31
N HIS A 33 -20.54 12.54 0.59
CA HIS A 33 -20.14 13.39 1.72
C HIS A 33 -21.37 14.12 2.26
N GLU A 34 -22.03 13.54 3.26
CA GLU A 34 -23.36 14.00 3.70
C GLU A 34 -23.68 13.56 5.14
N VAL A 35 -24.69 14.21 5.72
CA VAL A 35 -25.30 13.82 6.99
C VAL A 35 -26.76 13.43 6.72
N ARG A 36 -27.12 12.18 7.00
CA ARG A 36 -28.49 11.69 6.91
C ARG A 36 -29.14 11.68 8.28
N VAL A 37 -30.35 12.21 8.38
CA VAL A 37 -31.11 12.30 9.63
C VAL A 37 -32.53 11.76 9.43
N PRO A 38 -32.73 10.44 9.62
CA PRO A 38 -34.05 9.84 9.73
C PRO A 38 -34.70 10.29 11.05
N VAL A 39 -35.85 10.97 10.99
CA VAL A 39 -36.53 11.50 12.18
C VAL A 39 -38.04 11.34 12.10
N ILE A 40 -38.67 11.08 13.26
CA ILE A 40 -40.12 11.05 13.42
C ILE A 40 -40.51 12.17 14.37
N THR A 41 -41.48 12.99 13.98
CA THR A 41 -41.99 14.13 14.75
C THR A 41 -43.51 14.07 14.89
N ASP A 42 -44.03 14.80 15.88
CA ASP A 42 -45.47 14.94 16.15
C ASP A 42 -46.11 16.13 15.43
N SER A 43 -45.29 16.92 14.74
CA SER A 43 -45.66 18.14 14.04
C SER A 43 -44.80 18.26 12.78
N VAL A 44 -45.31 19.02 11.79
CA VAL A 44 -44.60 19.29 10.54
C VAL A 44 -43.31 20.07 10.85
N LEU A 45 -42.18 19.58 10.33
CA LEU A 45 -40.90 20.27 10.48
C LEU A 45 -40.84 21.52 9.60
N PRO A 46 -40.40 22.68 10.14
CA PRO A 46 -40.27 23.92 9.36
C PRO A 46 -38.95 23.95 8.58
N VAL A 47 -38.67 22.88 7.81
CA VAL A 47 -37.44 22.73 7.02
C VAL A 47 -37.73 22.89 5.53
N GLU A 48 -36.85 23.57 4.81
CA GLU A 48 -36.93 23.83 3.37
C GLU A 48 -35.55 23.70 2.71
N GLU A 49 -35.54 23.61 1.37
CA GLU A 49 -34.31 23.69 0.59
C GLU A 49 -33.48 24.95 0.96
N GLY A 50 -32.18 24.77 1.16
CA GLY A 50 -31.24 25.81 1.58
C GLY A 50 -31.00 25.88 3.08
N ASP A 51 -31.77 25.17 3.89
CA ASP A 51 -31.49 25.00 5.32
C ASP A 51 -30.23 24.17 5.55
N TYR A 52 -29.53 24.42 6.64
CA TYR A 52 -28.25 23.75 6.90
C TYR A 52 -28.03 23.39 8.36
N ILE A 53 -27.14 22.43 8.57
CA ILE A 53 -26.61 22.05 9.87
C ILE A 53 -25.12 22.33 9.92
N LYS A 54 -24.56 22.41 11.14
CA LYS A 54 -23.13 22.63 11.36
C LYS A 54 -22.47 21.37 11.90
N LEU A 55 -21.40 20.93 11.25
CA LEU A 55 -20.53 19.87 11.76
C LEU A 55 -19.07 20.34 11.62
N GLY A 56 -18.44 20.66 12.75
CA GLY A 56 -17.12 21.28 12.77
C GLY A 56 -17.15 22.67 12.13
N SER A 57 -16.26 22.92 11.16
CA SER A 57 -16.17 24.16 10.37
C SER A 57 -17.05 24.15 9.12
N VAL A 58 -17.78 23.07 8.84
CA VAL A 58 -18.51 22.87 7.59
C VAL A 58 -20.02 22.99 7.82
N ASN A 59 -20.67 23.70 6.90
CA ASN A 59 -22.14 23.77 6.81
C ASN A 59 -22.61 22.72 5.79
N TYR A 60 -23.45 21.80 6.24
CA TYR A 60 -24.08 20.80 5.37
C TYR A 60 -25.50 21.26 5.06
N THR A 61 -25.84 21.37 3.77
CA THR A 61 -27.05 22.03 3.29
C THR A 61 -28.04 21.02 2.75
N LEU A 62 -29.32 21.21 3.05
CA LEU A 62 -30.44 20.51 2.43
C LEU A 62 -30.64 21.08 1.02
N ASN A 63 -30.00 20.49 0.01
CA ASN A 63 -30.03 21.00 -1.37
C ASN A 63 -31.30 20.60 -2.15
N ARG A 64 -32.22 19.86 -1.53
CA ARG A 64 -33.49 19.41 -2.10
C ARG A 64 -34.53 19.33 -1.00
N ASP A 65 -35.81 19.45 -1.36
CA ASP A 65 -36.90 19.20 -0.42
C ASP A 65 -36.79 17.84 0.28
N ALA A 66 -37.12 17.83 1.57
CA ALA A 66 -37.09 16.62 2.39
C ALA A 66 -38.13 15.59 1.91
N GLU A 67 -37.71 14.33 1.80
CA GLU A 67 -38.65 13.22 1.66
C GLU A 67 -39.41 13.02 2.97
N TYR A 68 -40.75 12.92 2.90
CA TYR A 68 -41.58 12.70 4.08
C TYR A 68 -42.74 11.75 3.83
N THR A 69 -43.20 11.11 4.90
CA THR A 69 -44.42 10.32 4.96
C THR A 69 -45.28 10.80 6.12
N ILE A 70 -46.54 11.14 5.86
CA ILE A 70 -47.53 11.46 6.89
C ILE A 70 -48.22 10.15 7.28
N GLU A 71 -47.93 9.65 8.48
CA GLU A 71 -48.54 8.40 8.97
C GLU A 71 -49.84 8.65 9.73
N SER A 72 -49.98 9.82 10.37
CA SER A 72 -51.20 10.29 11.03
C SER A 72 -51.12 11.80 11.28
N ASP A 73 -52.18 12.40 11.84
CA ASP A 73 -52.23 13.83 12.21
C ASP A 73 -51.18 14.25 13.25
N VAL A 74 -50.49 13.29 13.88
CA VAL A 74 -49.48 13.51 14.93
C VAL A 74 -48.22 12.67 14.70
N LYS A 75 -48.01 12.16 13.48
CA LYS A 75 -46.84 11.34 13.16
C LYS A 75 -46.37 11.60 11.74
N TYR A 76 -45.22 12.27 11.65
CA TYR A 76 -44.55 12.63 10.42
C TYR A 76 -43.16 12.00 10.41
N SER A 77 -42.84 11.21 9.39
CA SER A 77 -41.53 10.60 9.20
C SER A 77 -40.79 11.34 8.10
N TYR A 78 -39.54 11.73 8.35
CA TYR A 78 -38.68 12.44 7.42
C TYR A 78 -37.34 11.72 7.24
N GLU A 79 -36.80 11.78 6.02
CA GLU A 79 -35.40 11.44 5.71
C GLU A 79 -34.70 12.72 5.24
N LEU A 80 -34.01 13.41 6.15
CA LEU A 80 -33.29 14.64 5.83
C LEU A 80 -31.87 14.31 5.39
N VAL A 81 -31.45 14.80 4.21
CA VAL A 81 -30.09 14.63 3.69
C VAL A 81 -29.43 16.00 3.56
N PHE A 82 -28.49 16.28 4.47
CA PHE A 82 -27.68 17.49 4.45
C PHE A 82 -26.35 17.20 3.75
N GLU A 83 -26.14 17.78 2.59
CA GLU A 83 -25.00 17.51 1.70
C GLU A 83 -23.84 18.49 1.95
N HIS A 84 -22.61 17.99 1.79
CA HIS A 84 -21.40 18.81 1.89
C HIS A 84 -21.37 19.91 0.80
N PRO A 85 -20.69 21.06 1.02
CA PRO A 85 -20.60 22.13 0.02
C PRO A 85 -20.13 21.70 -1.37
N SER A 86 -19.38 20.60 -1.49
CA SER A 86 -18.97 20.00 -2.77
C SER A 86 -20.12 19.71 -3.73
N TYR A 87 -21.33 19.48 -3.24
CA TYR A 87 -22.49 19.22 -4.09
C TYR A 87 -22.95 20.47 -4.86
N THR A 88 -22.55 21.69 -4.46
CA THR A 88 -22.86 22.91 -5.25
C THR A 88 -22.13 22.94 -6.61
N LEU A 89 -21.03 22.18 -6.74
CA LEU A 89 -20.31 22.01 -8.01
C LEU A 89 -21.13 21.26 -9.07
N LEU A 90 -22.14 20.48 -8.66
CA LEU A 90 -23.08 19.83 -9.60
C LEU A 90 -23.99 20.85 -10.29
N ASN A 91 -24.19 22.03 -9.67
CA ASN A 91 -25.13 23.04 -10.15
C ASN A 91 -24.55 23.93 -11.26
N LYS A 92 -23.25 23.81 -11.59
CA LYS A 92 -22.58 24.65 -12.59
C LYS A 92 -21.92 23.82 -13.68
N LEU A 93 -22.31 24.05 -14.93
CA LEU A 93 -21.56 23.57 -16.09
C LEU A 93 -20.19 24.25 -16.17
N LEU A 94 -19.16 23.45 -16.48
CA LEU A 94 -17.85 23.96 -16.81
C LEU A 94 -17.94 24.69 -18.16
N ALA A 95 -17.48 25.94 -18.21
CA ALA A 95 -17.54 26.77 -19.40
C ALA A 95 -16.17 27.36 -19.70
N ASN A 96 -15.83 27.46 -20.99
CA ASN A 96 -14.62 28.14 -21.41
C ASN A 96 -14.68 29.62 -21.02
N ARG A 97 -13.61 30.12 -20.39
CA ARG A 97 -13.56 31.49 -19.86
C ARG A 97 -13.73 32.58 -20.92
N ILE A 98 -13.32 32.33 -22.16
CA ILE A 98 -13.34 33.32 -23.24
C ILE A 98 -14.63 33.20 -24.05
N THR A 99 -14.98 31.98 -24.47
CA THR A 99 -16.10 31.77 -25.40
C THR A 99 -17.44 31.54 -24.70
N GLY A 100 -17.42 31.17 -23.42
CA GLY A 100 -18.61 30.76 -22.66
C GLY A 100 -19.19 29.41 -23.07
N LEU A 101 -18.58 28.72 -24.05
CA LEU A 101 -19.04 27.40 -24.51
C LEU A 101 -18.77 26.33 -23.45
N THR A 102 -19.71 25.40 -23.30
CA THR A 102 -19.64 24.24 -22.39
C THR A 102 -19.07 22.99 -23.05
N THR A 103 -18.95 23.02 -24.39
CA THR A 103 -18.21 22.03 -25.17
C THR A 103 -16.97 22.69 -25.78
N PHE A 104 -15.79 22.27 -25.34
CA PHE A 104 -14.52 22.85 -25.76
C PHE A 104 -13.34 21.93 -25.45
N THR A 105 -12.22 22.16 -26.14
CA THR A 105 -10.95 21.50 -25.90
C THR A 105 -9.96 22.50 -25.31
N LEU A 106 -9.22 22.10 -24.28
CA LEU A 106 -8.22 22.94 -23.63
C LEU A 106 -6.96 22.12 -23.35
N THR A 107 -5.81 22.71 -23.66
CA THR A 107 -4.50 22.17 -23.29
C THR A 107 -3.94 22.95 -22.10
N GLY A 108 -3.53 22.25 -21.05
CA GLY A 108 -3.01 22.86 -19.83
C GLY A 108 -2.48 21.83 -18.85
N LYS A 109 -1.98 22.30 -17.71
CA LYS A 109 -1.68 21.48 -16.53
C LYS A 109 -2.95 21.34 -15.67
N LEU A 110 -2.94 20.40 -14.72
CA LEU A 110 -4.06 20.17 -13.79
C LEU A 110 -4.49 21.45 -13.06
N VAL A 111 -3.53 22.25 -12.60
CA VAL A 111 -3.79 23.53 -11.93
C VAL A 111 -4.59 24.51 -12.80
N ASP A 112 -4.36 24.52 -14.12
CA ASP A 112 -5.07 25.41 -15.04
C ASP A 112 -6.55 25.01 -15.16
N PHE A 113 -6.83 23.71 -15.22
CA PHE A 113 -8.20 23.19 -15.26
C PHE A 113 -8.95 23.43 -13.94
N VAL A 114 -8.30 23.21 -12.80
CA VAL A 114 -8.91 23.48 -11.48
C VAL A 114 -9.17 24.97 -11.29
N GLN A 115 -8.29 25.84 -11.78
CA GLN A 115 -8.50 27.28 -11.79
C GLN A 115 -9.72 27.69 -12.62
N LEU A 116 -9.97 27.02 -13.75
CA LEU A 116 -11.17 27.23 -14.55
C LEU A 116 -12.44 26.80 -13.78
N ILE A 117 -12.42 25.65 -13.12
CA ILE A 117 -13.53 25.16 -12.28
C ILE A 117 -13.86 26.17 -11.17
N VAL A 118 -12.84 26.62 -10.42
CA VAL A 118 -13.00 27.61 -9.35
C VAL A 118 -13.56 28.93 -9.89
N TRP A 119 -13.11 29.36 -11.07
CA TRP A 119 -13.67 30.56 -11.71
C TRP A 119 -15.13 30.36 -12.11
N CYS A 120 -15.50 29.22 -12.71
CA CYS A 120 -16.86 28.94 -13.17
C CYS A 120 -17.88 28.92 -12.03
N VAL A 121 -17.55 28.27 -10.91
CA VAL A 121 -18.49 28.14 -9.77
C VAL A 121 -18.68 29.46 -9.02
N ASN A 122 -17.62 30.27 -8.89
CA ASN A 122 -17.66 31.51 -8.13
C ASN A 122 -18.43 32.61 -8.86
N GLU A 123 -19.47 33.13 -8.22
CA GLU A 123 -20.10 34.38 -8.57
C GLU A 123 -19.15 35.54 -8.20
N SER A 124 -18.81 36.35 -9.20
CA SER A 124 -17.92 37.51 -9.03
C SER A 124 -18.24 38.57 -10.09
N VAL A 125 -17.64 39.75 -9.96
CA VAL A 125 -17.78 40.82 -10.96
C VAL A 125 -17.38 40.35 -12.36
N ASP A 126 -16.34 39.50 -12.45
CA ASP A 126 -15.83 38.95 -13.71
C ASP A 126 -16.57 37.66 -14.17
N ASN A 127 -17.41 37.09 -13.31
CA ASN A 127 -18.27 35.95 -13.64
C ASN A 127 -19.60 36.04 -12.87
N PRO A 128 -20.57 36.85 -13.35
CA PRO A 128 -21.86 37.00 -12.70
C PRO A 128 -22.77 35.77 -12.85
N THR A 129 -22.33 34.76 -13.61
CA THR A 129 -23.09 33.51 -13.83
C THR A 129 -22.67 32.37 -12.92
N GLY A 130 -21.75 32.63 -11.99
CA GLY A 130 -21.41 31.68 -10.92
C GLY A 130 -22.63 31.35 -10.06
N VAL A 131 -22.57 30.23 -9.34
CA VAL A 131 -23.71 29.69 -8.56
C VAL A 131 -23.44 29.69 -7.05
N ASP A 132 -22.22 30.02 -6.64
CA ASP A 132 -21.80 30.04 -5.24
C ASP A 132 -20.62 31.01 -5.08
N VAL A 133 -20.15 31.23 -3.85
CA VAL A 133 -19.01 32.11 -3.56
C VAL A 133 -18.01 31.43 -2.60
N GLY A 134 -16.76 31.90 -2.62
CA GLY A 134 -15.71 31.49 -1.68
C GLY A 134 -14.91 30.25 -2.08
N TRP A 135 -15.14 29.70 -3.27
CA TRP A 135 -14.34 28.59 -3.78
C TRP A 135 -12.90 29.03 -4.06
N SER A 136 -11.93 28.21 -3.68
CA SER A 136 -10.51 28.52 -3.84
C SER A 136 -9.66 27.30 -4.15
N ILE A 137 -8.46 27.54 -4.67
CA ILE A 137 -7.48 26.49 -4.94
C ILE A 137 -6.69 26.18 -3.66
N GLY A 138 -6.53 24.89 -3.41
CA GLY A 138 -5.70 24.30 -2.38
C GLY A 138 -4.32 23.93 -2.88
N TYR A 139 -3.78 22.84 -2.33
CA TYR A 139 -2.59 22.20 -2.85
C TYR A 139 -2.95 21.38 -4.09
N ILE A 140 -2.21 21.56 -5.18
CA ILE A 140 -2.35 20.80 -6.42
C ILE A 140 -0.96 20.24 -6.75
N GLU A 141 -0.84 18.92 -6.77
CA GLU A 141 0.39 18.22 -7.21
C GLU A 141 0.81 18.69 -8.61
N ASP A 142 2.11 18.85 -8.87
CA ASP A 142 2.59 19.27 -10.20
C ASP A 142 2.28 18.19 -11.25
N SER A 143 1.89 18.63 -12.45
CA SER A 143 1.48 17.75 -13.52
C SER A 143 2.09 18.16 -14.86
N GLY A 144 2.18 17.19 -15.78
CA GLY A 144 2.43 17.48 -17.19
C GLY A 144 1.23 18.16 -17.86
N TYR A 145 1.42 18.57 -19.12
CA TYR A 145 0.34 19.08 -19.96
C TYR A 145 -0.53 17.94 -20.48
N LYS A 146 -1.85 18.15 -20.51
CA LYS A 146 -2.79 17.31 -21.24
C LYS A 146 -3.71 18.15 -22.11
N ASN A 147 -4.13 17.58 -23.23
CA ASN A 147 -5.17 18.13 -24.08
C ASN A 147 -6.49 17.40 -23.78
N ILE A 148 -7.44 18.09 -23.13
CA ILE A 148 -8.68 17.49 -22.64
C ILE A 148 -9.88 18.17 -23.31
N THR A 149 -10.82 17.37 -23.78
CA THR A 149 -12.10 17.83 -24.32
C THR A 149 -13.19 17.67 -23.26
N PHE A 150 -13.88 18.76 -22.96
CA PHE A 150 -15.05 18.80 -22.09
C PHE A 150 -16.31 18.90 -22.95
N GLN A 151 -17.36 18.17 -22.58
CA GLN A 151 -18.63 18.12 -23.30
C GLN A 151 -19.80 18.25 -22.32
N ASP A 152 -20.25 19.48 -22.11
CA ASP A 152 -21.44 19.82 -21.29
C ASP A 152 -21.42 19.17 -19.89
N ILE A 153 -20.24 19.11 -19.29
CA ILE A 153 -20.00 18.49 -17.98
C ILE A 153 -20.13 19.52 -16.85
N ASN A 154 -20.68 19.11 -15.70
CA ASN A 154 -20.69 19.97 -14.51
C ASN A 154 -19.32 20.04 -13.83
N CYS A 155 -19.13 21.03 -12.97
CA CYS A 155 -17.85 21.29 -12.31
C CYS A 155 -17.40 20.14 -11.40
N TYR A 156 -18.32 19.39 -10.78
CA TYR A 156 -17.97 18.24 -9.95
C TYR A 156 -17.48 17.05 -10.79
N ASP A 157 -18.21 16.72 -11.85
CA ASP A 157 -17.82 15.63 -12.74
C ASP A 157 -16.57 16.00 -13.56
N ALA A 158 -16.32 17.29 -13.81
CA ALA A 158 -15.04 17.76 -14.33
C ALA A 158 -13.88 17.45 -13.38
N LEU A 159 -14.04 17.61 -12.05
CA LEU A 159 -13.02 17.19 -11.08
C LEU A 159 -12.75 15.68 -11.16
N LYS A 160 -13.80 14.86 -11.28
CA LYS A 160 -13.65 13.40 -11.45
C LYS A 160 -12.95 13.03 -12.75
N LEU A 161 -13.30 13.69 -13.85
CA LEU A 161 -12.62 13.49 -15.14
C LEU A 161 -11.14 13.86 -15.04
N LEU A 162 -10.82 14.99 -14.40
CA LEU A 162 -9.43 15.40 -14.16
C LEU A 162 -8.70 14.42 -13.26
N ALA A 163 -9.33 13.95 -12.19
CA ALA A 163 -8.79 12.90 -11.32
C ALA A 163 -8.48 11.62 -12.11
N GLN A 164 -9.37 11.20 -13.00
CA GLN A 164 -9.16 10.05 -13.87
C GLN A 164 -8.01 10.29 -14.87
N GLU A 165 -8.05 11.40 -15.58
CA GLU A 165 -7.05 11.77 -16.58
C GLU A 165 -5.65 11.85 -15.97
N TYR A 166 -5.52 12.57 -14.86
CA TYR A 166 -4.23 12.71 -14.18
C TYR A 166 -3.92 11.54 -13.26
N GLY A 167 -4.86 10.61 -13.07
CA GLY A 167 -4.86 9.52 -12.08
C GLY A 167 -4.48 9.99 -10.67
N MET A 168 -5.10 11.07 -10.24
CA MET A 168 -4.92 11.72 -8.95
C MET A 168 -6.23 11.65 -8.17
N GLU A 169 -6.22 12.02 -6.90
CA GLU A 169 -7.41 12.10 -6.07
C GLU A 169 -7.60 13.53 -5.55
N PHE A 170 -8.86 13.99 -5.48
CA PHE A 170 -9.19 15.32 -4.97
C PHE A 170 -9.94 15.27 -3.64
N TYR A 171 -9.71 16.29 -2.81
CA TYR A 171 -10.37 16.44 -1.52
C TYR A 171 -10.61 17.91 -1.17
N PHE A 172 -11.54 18.13 -0.24
CA PHE A 172 -11.94 19.44 0.24
C PHE A 172 -11.47 19.65 1.68
N VAL A 173 -11.05 20.87 2.02
CA VAL A 173 -10.61 21.24 3.39
C VAL A 173 -11.30 22.51 3.88
N ASN A 174 -11.07 22.84 5.16
CA ASN A 174 -11.59 24.02 5.86
C ASN A 174 -13.13 24.05 5.95
N ASP A 175 -13.76 24.96 5.22
CA ASP A 175 -15.21 25.14 5.12
C ASP A 175 -15.84 24.26 4.03
N GLY A 176 -15.03 23.41 3.38
CA GLY A 176 -15.46 22.51 2.31
C GLY A 176 -15.33 23.09 0.90
N LYS A 177 -14.78 24.31 0.75
CA LYS A 177 -14.71 25.04 -0.53
C LYS A 177 -13.31 25.24 -1.10
N ARG A 178 -12.30 24.59 -0.51
CA ARG A 178 -10.92 24.62 -1.01
C ARG A 178 -10.57 23.29 -1.68
N ILE A 179 -10.33 23.31 -2.99
CA ILE A 179 -10.10 22.13 -3.83
C ILE A 179 -8.61 21.77 -3.83
N ASN A 180 -8.27 20.55 -3.45
CA ASN A 180 -6.90 20.03 -3.46
C ASN A 180 -6.81 18.79 -4.36
N PHE A 181 -5.64 18.54 -4.94
CA PHE A 181 -5.30 17.33 -5.69
C PHE A 181 -3.96 16.80 -5.23
N VAL A 182 -3.91 15.50 -5.01
CA VAL A 182 -2.70 14.74 -4.65
C VAL A 182 -2.66 13.47 -5.50
N GLU A 183 -1.50 12.84 -5.64
CA GLU A 183 -1.43 11.51 -6.24
C GLU A 183 -2.42 10.54 -5.57
N ARG A 184 -2.53 10.64 -4.24
CA ARG A 184 -3.32 9.71 -3.43
C ARG A 184 -3.66 10.31 -2.06
N ILE A 185 -4.91 10.23 -1.65
CA ILE A 185 -5.35 10.64 -0.30
C ILE A 185 -5.03 9.50 0.65
N GLU A 186 -3.87 9.59 1.30
CA GLU A 186 -3.41 8.63 2.30
C GLU A 186 -2.85 9.30 3.54
N ASN A 187 -3.51 9.06 4.68
CA ASN A 187 -2.99 9.46 5.97
C ASN A 187 -2.53 8.21 6.71
N THR A 188 -1.24 8.15 7.05
CA THR A 188 -0.72 7.07 7.87
C THR A 188 -1.31 7.16 9.29
N THR A 189 -1.81 6.03 9.80
CA THR A 189 -2.29 5.93 11.19
C THR A 189 -1.62 4.78 11.92
N GLU A 190 -1.70 4.82 13.25
CA GLU A 190 -1.22 3.74 14.14
C GLU A 190 -2.31 2.69 14.42
N TYR A 191 -3.46 2.77 13.73
CA TYR A 191 -4.61 1.93 14.05
C TYR A 191 -4.41 0.49 13.59
N VAL A 192 -4.45 -0.42 14.56
CA VAL A 192 -4.57 -1.87 14.33
C VAL A 192 -5.93 -2.34 14.77
N PHE A 193 -6.62 -2.99 13.86
CA PHE A 193 -7.97 -3.49 14.01
C PHE A 193 -7.97 -5.02 13.92
N GLU A 194 -8.33 -5.65 15.02
CA GLU A 194 -8.59 -7.09 15.11
C GLU A 194 -9.93 -7.32 15.80
N GLN A 195 -10.61 -8.40 15.43
CA GLN A 195 -11.83 -8.81 16.11
C GLN A 195 -11.52 -9.33 17.52
N GLY A 196 -12.18 -8.73 18.53
CA GLY A 196 -12.08 -9.12 19.93
C GLY A 196 -12.10 -7.96 20.91
N SER A 197 -12.27 -8.27 22.20
CA SER A 197 -12.30 -7.27 23.28
C SER A 197 -10.98 -6.48 23.32
N GLY A 198 -11.07 -5.15 23.35
CA GLY A 198 -9.92 -4.25 23.38
C GLY A 198 -9.15 -4.09 22.06
N LYS A 199 -9.58 -4.76 20.98
CA LYS A 199 -8.84 -4.80 19.71
C LYS A 199 -9.45 -3.95 18.58
N GLY A 200 -10.44 -3.14 18.91
CA GLY A 200 -10.99 -2.09 18.03
C GLY A 200 -12.05 -2.53 17.02
N LEU A 201 -12.34 -3.83 16.85
CA LEU A 201 -13.43 -4.31 15.99
C LEU A 201 -14.46 -5.15 16.75
N TYR A 202 -15.73 -4.80 16.59
CA TYR A 202 -16.86 -5.67 16.95
C TYR A 202 -17.06 -6.78 15.91
N ARG A 203 -17.02 -6.41 14.63
CA ARG A 203 -17.28 -7.32 13.50
C ARG A 203 -16.45 -6.91 12.30
N ILE A 204 -16.00 -7.90 11.55
CA ILE A 204 -15.41 -7.73 10.22
C ILE A 204 -16.20 -8.59 9.23
N GLY A 205 -16.68 -7.97 8.15
CA GLY A 205 -17.26 -8.65 6.99
C GLY A 205 -16.28 -8.63 5.83
N GLN A 206 -16.28 -9.67 5.00
CA GLN A 206 -15.49 -9.74 3.77
C GLN A 206 -16.44 -10.00 2.60
N GLN A 207 -16.30 -9.24 1.52
CA GLN A 207 -17.08 -9.40 0.30
C GLN A 207 -16.15 -9.33 -0.93
N PRO A 208 -16.37 -10.16 -1.96
CA PRO A 208 -15.62 -10.03 -3.21
C PRO A 208 -16.02 -8.72 -3.91
N VAL A 209 -15.03 -8.02 -4.45
CA VAL A 209 -15.23 -6.88 -5.36
C VAL A 209 -15.01 -7.46 -6.76
N ASP A 210 -16.06 -7.49 -7.55
CA ASP A 210 -16.04 -7.90 -8.96
C ASP A 210 -15.87 -9.41 -9.24
N LYS A 211 -16.74 -9.91 -10.13
CA LYS A 211 -16.63 -11.25 -10.73
C LYS A 211 -16.05 -11.22 -12.14
N GLU A 212 -15.99 -10.04 -12.78
CA GLU A 212 -15.81 -9.91 -14.23
C GLU A 212 -14.39 -9.50 -14.66
N ASP A 213 -13.55 -9.02 -13.75
CA ASP A 213 -12.22 -8.47 -14.08
C ASP A 213 -11.03 -9.37 -13.71
N THR A 214 -11.25 -10.57 -13.16
CA THR A 214 -10.14 -11.48 -12.87
C THR A 214 -9.43 -11.89 -14.16
N VAL A 215 -8.10 -11.74 -14.19
CA VAL A 215 -7.25 -12.26 -15.28
C VAL A 215 -6.14 -13.08 -14.67
N THR A 216 -6.00 -14.33 -15.08
CA THR A 216 -4.89 -15.20 -14.64
C THR A 216 -4.03 -15.66 -15.81
N ARG A 217 -4.48 -15.44 -17.06
CA ARG A 217 -3.71 -15.62 -18.29
C ARG A 217 -3.92 -14.43 -19.21
N LEU A 218 -2.85 -13.75 -19.57
CA LEU A 218 -2.87 -12.55 -20.38
C LEU A 218 -2.13 -12.76 -21.70
N TYR A 219 -2.85 -12.64 -22.81
CA TYR A 219 -2.26 -12.54 -24.14
C TYR A 219 -1.96 -11.06 -24.42
N VAL A 220 -0.68 -10.74 -24.48
CA VAL A 220 -0.20 -9.37 -24.62
C VAL A 220 0.14 -9.09 -26.08
N ARG A 221 -0.37 -7.98 -26.62
CA ARG A 221 -0.07 -7.48 -27.96
C ARG A 221 0.46 -6.06 -27.89
N GLY A 222 1.49 -5.73 -28.66
CA GLY A 222 1.96 -4.36 -28.85
C GLY A 222 1.23 -3.65 -29.99
N GLY A 223 1.85 -2.58 -30.50
CA GLY A 223 1.49 -1.94 -31.76
C GLY A 223 1.78 -2.82 -32.99
N ASN A 224 1.42 -2.32 -34.17
CA ASN A 224 1.66 -2.98 -35.47
C ASN A 224 2.68 -2.23 -36.34
N GLN A 225 3.37 -1.25 -35.77
CA GLN A 225 4.36 -0.45 -36.48
C GLN A 225 5.74 -1.08 -36.35
N ASN A 226 6.47 -1.07 -37.46
CA ASN A 226 7.88 -1.42 -37.54
C ASN A 226 8.31 -2.85 -37.14
N ILE A 227 7.42 -3.82 -37.26
CA ILE A 227 7.65 -5.18 -36.76
C ILE A 227 8.06 -6.09 -37.92
N PRO A 228 9.23 -6.74 -37.85
CA PRO A 228 9.56 -7.84 -38.76
C PRO A 228 8.55 -9.00 -38.62
N PRO A 229 8.11 -9.64 -39.71
CA PRO A 229 7.00 -10.61 -39.69
C PRO A 229 7.15 -11.76 -38.68
N GLU A 230 8.37 -12.19 -38.38
CA GLU A 230 8.66 -13.26 -37.42
C GLU A 230 8.30 -12.90 -35.97
N TYR A 231 8.29 -11.61 -35.63
CA TYR A 231 7.92 -11.08 -34.30
C TYR A 231 6.45 -10.61 -34.24
N ALA A 232 5.74 -10.66 -35.37
CA ALA A 232 4.33 -10.34 -35.43
C ALA A 232 3.45 -11.58 -35.16
N ASP A 233 2.23 -11.35 -34.68
CA ASP A 233 1.17 -12.33 -34.74
C ASP A 233 0.48 -12.36 -36.12
N GLU A 234 -0.54 -13.21 -36.27
CA GLU A 234 -1.27 -13.38 -37.53
C GLU A 234 -1.95 -12.09 -38.03
N GLU A 235 -2.15 -11.11 -37.15
CA GLU A 235 -2.77 -9.81 -37.45
C GLU A 235 -1.73 -8.69 -37.63
N GLY A 236 -0.43 -8.99 -37.51
CA GLY A 236 0.66 -8.02 -37.69
C GLY A 236 1.08 -7.28 -36.41
N TYR A 237 0.61 -7.67 -35.23
CA TYR A 237 0.94 -7.01 -33.96
C TYR A 237 2.15 -7.65 -33.28
N LEU A 238 2.95 -6.84 -32.59
CA LEU A 238 4.09 -7.34 -31.81
C LEU A 238 3.57 -8.33 -30.75
N LYS A 239 4.13 -9.55 -30.72
CA LYS A 239 3.75 -10.59 -29.76
C LYS A 239 4.89 -10.92 -28.81
N LEU A 240 4.54 -11.43 -27.64
CA LEU A 240 5.53 -12.05 -26.75
C LEU A 240 5.94 -13.43 -27.28
N PRO A 241 7.24 -13.82 -27.20
CA PRO A 241 7.71 -15.16 -27.57
C PRO A 241 7.00 -16.29 -26.80
N GLU A 242 6.67 -16.05 -25.54
CA GLU A 242 5.93 -16.97 -24.66
C GLU A 242 4.41 -17.04 -24.94
N ASN A 243 3.90 -16.25 -25.89
CA ASN A 243 2.49 -16.05 -26.25
C ASN A 243 1.60 -15.41 -25.18
N TYR A 244 1.71 -15.84 -23.92
CA TYR A 244 0.92 -15.31 -22.82
C TYR A 244 1.71 -15.31 -21.50
N LEU A 245 1.25 -14.48 -20.57
CA LEU A 245 1.73 -14.41 -19.19
C LEU A 245 0.69 -15.05 -18.26
N GLU A 246 1.11 -15.69 -17.17
CA GLU A 246 0.21 -16.30 -16.19
C GLU A 246 0.55 -15.92 -14.75
N ASP A 247 -0.50 -15.80 -13.93
CA ASP A 247 -0.39 -15.61 -12.49
C ASP A 247 -1.58 -16.28 -11.78
N PHE A 248 -1.26 -17.33 -11.02
CA PHE A 248 -2.20 -18.12 -10.23
C PHE A 248 -1.95 -17.99 -8.72
N SER A 249 -1.18 -16.98 -8.29
CA SER A 249 -0.80 -16.78 -6.89
C SER A 249 -2.03 -16.64 -5.97
N GLU A 250 -3.10 -16.02 -6.46
CA GLU A 250 -4.34 -15.83 -5.70
C GLU A 250 -5.55 -16.60 -6.24
N HIS A 251 -5.59 -16.93 -7.53
CA HIS A 251 -6.68 -17.68 -8.17
C HIS A 251 -6.21 -19.00 -8.76
N SER A 252 -6.98 -20.06 -8.58
CA SER A 252 -6.69 -21.38 -9.18
C SER A 252 -7.36 -21.60 -10.54
N LYS A 253 -8.31 -20.75 -10.94
CA LYS A 253 -9.02 -20.85 -12.22
C LYS A 253 -8.23 -20.17 -13.33
N VAL A 254 -8.29 -20.69 -14.55
CA VAL A 254 -7.80 -19.99 -15.75
C VAL A 254 -8.87 -19.01 -16.22
N VAL A 255 -8.50 -17.72 -16.29
CA VAL A 255 -9.31 -16.68 -16.93
C VAL A 255 -8.44 -15.93 -17.92
N GLU A 256 -8.78 -16.07 -19.20
CA GLU A 256 -8.00 -15.51 -20.31
C GLU A 256 -8.48 -14.11 -20.69
N LYS A 257 -7.53 -13.21 -20.96
CA LYS A 257 -7.82 -11.89 -21.54
C LYS A 257 -6.76 -11.54 -22.58
N LYS A 258 -7.18 -10.84 -23.64
CA LYS A 258 -6.28 -10.18 -24.59
C LYS A 258 -6.17 -8.70 -24.22
N LYS A 259 -4.95 -8.16 -24.14
CA LYS A 259 -4.71 -6.73 -23.93
C LYS A 259 -3.70 -6.22 -24.94
N LYS A 260 -4.05 -5.11 -25.59
CA LYS A 260 -3.23 -4.42 -26.58
C LYS A 260 -2.63 -3.15 -25.98
N PHE A 261 -1.35 -2.92 -26.26
CA PHE A 261 -0.55 -1.74 -25.90
C PHE A 261 -0.03 -1.12 -27.20
N GLU A 262 -0.87 -0.30 -27.86
CA GLU A 262 -0.59 0.21 -29.20
C GLU A 262 0.65 1.09 -29.26
N GLU A 263 0.93 1.78 -28.16
CA GLU A 263 2.08 2.65 -27.98
C GLU A 263 3.40 1.88 -27.86
N GLU A 264 3.36 0.58 -27.57
CA GLU A 264 4.57 -0.24 -27.48
C GLU A 264 4.83 -0.98 -28.80
N PHE A 265 5.81 -0.49 -29.54
CA PHE A 265 6.28 -1.12 -30.78
C PHE A 265 7.79 -0.93 -30.94
N PRO A 266 8.48 -1.66 -31.84
CA PRO A 266 9.88 -1.43 -32.16
C PRO A 266 10.10 -0.03 -32.75
N HIS A 267 10.87 0.81 -32.08
CA HIS A 267 11.17 2.14 -32.58
C HIS A 267 12.55 2.63 -32.14
N PHE A 268 13.12 3.49 -32.98
CA PHE A 268 14.29 4.29 -32.68
C PHE A 268 13.84 5.64 -32.14
N GLU A 269 14.49 6.15 -31.11
CA GLU A 269 14.37 7.53 -30.67
C GLU A 269 15.75 8.18 -30.66
N GLY A 270 15.87 9.33 -31.32
CA GLY A 270 17.09 10.10 -31.35
C GLY A 270 16.81 11.56 -31.63
N SER A 271 17.86 12.37 -31.58
CA SER A 271 17.74 13.83 -31.72
C SER A 271 18.54 14.35 -32.90
N ALA A 272 18.07 15.43 -33.52
CA ALA A 272 18.80 16.13 -34.56
C ALA A 272 20.09 16.74 -34.00
N ALA A 273 21.24 16.21 -34.39
CA ALA A 273 22.55 16.68 -33.92
C ALA A 273 22.98 17.97 -34.63
N THR A 274 22.71 18.06 -35.93
CA THR A 274 22.89 19.29 -36.72
C THR A 274 21.71 19.48 -37.65
N VAL A 275 21.43 20.72 -38.02
CA VAL A 275 20.43 21.10 -39.02
C VAL A 275 21.03 22.06 -40.03
N SER A 276 20.64 21.94 -41.30
CA SER A 276 21.19 22.72 -42.42
C SER A 276 20.25 22.70 -43.63
N GLY A 277 20.64 23.39 -44.71
CA GLY A 277 19.82 23.55 -45.91
C GLY A 277 18.68 24.56 -45.73
N ASP A 278 17.93 24.80 -46.80
CA ASP A 278 16.79 25.73 -46.77
C ASP A 278 15.77 25.27 -45.72
N ASN A 279 15.38 26.21 -44.85
CA ASN A 279 14.45 25.96 -43.75
C ASN A 279 14.82 24.74 -42.88
N ASN A 280 16.12 24.47 -42.69
CA ASN A 280 16.63 23.36 -41.87
C ASN A 280 16.12 21.97 -42.28
N LYS A 281 15.84 21.75 -43.58
CA LYS A 281 15.33 20.46 -44.06
C LYS A 281 16.34 19.30 -44.04
N ILE A 282 17.63 19.58 -43.85
CA ILE A 282 18.68 18.56 -43.75
C ILE A 282 19.12 18.45 -42.31
N LEU A 283 19.05 17.26 -41.73
CA LEU A 283 19.50 16.99 -40.37
C LEU A 283 20.42 15.77 -40.30
N THR A 284 21.29 15.72 -39.30
CA THR A 284 22.14 14.56 -39.02
C THR A 284 21.82 13.96 -37.66
N CYS A 285 21.93 12.64 -37.55
CA CYS A 285 21.76 11.94 -36.27
C CYS A 285 22.76 10.78 -36.18
N PRO A 286 23.94 11.01 -35.60
CA PRO A 286 24.97 9.97 -35.44
C PRO A 286 24.53 8.78 -34.56
N GLN A 287 23.44 8.93 -33.79
CA GLN A 287 22.89 7.87 -32.94
C GLN A 287 22.26 6.72 -33.76
N ILE A 288 21.94 6.93 -35.04
CA ILE A 288 21.35 5.90 -35.90
C ILE A 288 22.43 4.85 -36.21
N ASP A 289 22.31 3.68 -35.59
CA ASP A 289 23.25 2.56 -35.67
C ASP A 289 22.92 1.54 -36.77
N PHE A 290 21.83 1.75 -37.51
CA PHE A 290 21.42 0.93 -38.66
C PHE A 290 21.44 1.71 -39.99
N ASP A 291 21.23 1.01 -41.09
CA ASP A 291 21.01 1.61 -42.41
C ASP A 291 19.52 1.63 -42.73
N LEU A 292 18.90 2.82 -42.76
CA LEU A 292 17.48 2.99 -43.06
C LEU A 292 17.08 2.43 -44.43
N SER A 293 17.99 2.45 -45.41
CA SER A 293 17.70 1.93 -46.74
C SER A 293 17.53 0.41 -46.76
N ALA A 294 18.18 -0.30 -45.84
CA ALA A 294 18.11 -1.76 -45.73
C ALA A 294 16.84 -2.23 -45.00
N ILE A 295 16.23 -1.35 -44.20
CA ILE A 295 15.07 -1.69 -43.36
C ILE A 295 13.76 -1.03 -43.81
N ALA A 296 13.79 -0.13 -44.79
CA ALA A 296 12.58 0.54 -45.29
C ALA A 296 11.60 -0.44 -45.96
N VAL A 297 10.31 -0.30 -45.65
CA VAL A 297 9.24 -1.08 -46.29
C VAL A 297 8.71 -0.30 -47.49
N GLY A 298 9.34 -0.50 -48.65
CA GLY A 298 9.01 0.23 -49.87
C GLY A 298 9.13 1.74 -49.68
N GLU A 299 8.16 2.50 -50.18
CA GLU A 299 8.13 3.96 -50.06
C GLU A 299 7.39 4.45 -48.81
N ASN A 300 7.06 3.56 -47.86
CA ASN A 300 6.26 3.90 -46.67
C ASN A 300 7.09 4.43 -45.50
N ALA A 301 8.42 4.44 -45.61
CA ALA A 301 9.28 4.94 -44.55
C ALA A 301 9.00 6.44 -44.30
N ARG A 302 8.74 6.81 -43.04
CA ARG A 302 8.49 8.18 -42.62
C ARG A 302 9.32 8.50 -41.39
N ILE A 303 9.77 9.75 -41.28
CA ILE A 303 10.31 10.33 -40.05
C ILE A 303 9.21 11.10 -39.34
N ASN A 304 9.04 10.90 -38.03
CA ASN A 304 8.02 11.58 -37.22
C ASN A 304 8.71 12.34 -36.09
N PHE A 305 8.46 13.66 -36.02
CA PHE A 305 9.00 14.49 -34.95
C PHE A 305 8.16 14.36 -33.69
N LEU A 306 8.84 14.05 -32.58
CA LEU A 306 8.27 13.91 -31.24
C LEU A 306 8.26 15.24 -30.49
N THR A 307 9.16 16.17 -30.84
CA THR A 307 9.26 17.52 -30.27
C THR A 307 9.55 18.57 -31.34
N GLY A 308 9.54 19.86 -30.97
CA GLY A 308 9.88 20.97 -31.86
C GLY A 308 8.73 21.45 -32.75
N ASP A 309 9.03 22.37 -33.68
CA ASP A 309 8.00 23.04 -34.50
C ASP A 309 7.35 22.10 -35.53
N LEU A 310 7.99 20.95 -35.80
CA LEU A 310 7.51 19.92 -36.71
C LEU A 310 6.76 18.77 -35.99
N GLN A 311 6.60 18.85 -34.67
CA GLN A 311 5.89 17.84 -33.89
C GLN A 311 4.50 17.53 -34.48
N GLY A 312 4.12 16.25 -34.46
CA GLY A 312 2.84 15.78 -34.99
C GLY A 312 2.78 15.66 -36.52
N ASN A 313 3.89 15.91 -37.21
CA ASN A 313 4.01 15.71 -38.65
C ASN A 313 4.95 14.55 -38.99
N SER A 314 4.50 13.70 -39.91
CA SER A 314 5.33 12.70 -40.59
C SER A 314 5.85 13.23 -41.93
N PHE A 315 7.10 12.93 -42.27
CA PHE A 315 7.73 13.37 -43.53
C PHE A 315 8.30 12.18 -44.30
N GLU A 316 8.22 12.26 -45.62
CA GLU A 316 9.12 11.51 -46.50
C GLU A 316 10.52 12.09 -46.41
N PHE A 317 11.54 11.28 -46.65
CA PHE A 317 12.92 11.73 -46.54
C PHE A 317 13.84 10.97 -47.48
N ALA A 318 14.93 11.64 -47.88
CA ALA A 318 16.09 11.00 -48.48
C ALA A 318 17.14 10.68 -47.40
N TRP A 319 17.81 9.53 -47.52
CA TRP A 319 18.75 9.02 -46.54
C TRP A 319 20.18 8.89 -47.10
N ASN A 320 21.17 9.29 -46.31
CA ASN A 320 22.58 9.01 -46.57
C ASN A 320 23.22 8.34 -45.35
N ASN A 321 23.56 7.06 -45.49
CA ASN A 321 24.06 6.23 -44.39
C ASN A 321 25.47 6.65 -43.91
N SER A 322 26.37 7.06 -44.81
CA SER A 322 27.76 7.40 -44.45
C SER A 322 27.85 8.61 -43.54
N SER A 323 26.97 9.60 -43.73
CA SER A 323 26.90 10.81 -42.91
C SER A 323 25.77 10.79 -41.87
N LYS A 324 25.00 9.70 -41.81
CA LYS A 324 23.78 9.57 -41.01
C LYS A 324 22.86 10.78 -41.18
N GLN A 325 22.68 11.17 -42.44
CA GLN A 325 21.97 12.39 -42.83
C GLN A 325 20.59 12.07 -43.40
N ILE A 326 19.61 12.86 -42.97
CA ILE A 326 18.22 12.79 -43.37
C ILE A 326 17.88 14.12 -44.05
N THR A 327 17.31 14.07 -45.24
CA THR A 327 16.81 15.24 -45.97
C THR A 327 15.30 15.14 -46.08
N LEU A 328 14.57 15.99 -45.38
CA LEU A 328 13.11 16.03 -45.38
C LEU A 328 12.60 16.44 -46.78
N ILE A 329 11.60 15.72 -47.27
CA ILE A 329 10.84 16.10 -48.45
C ILE A 329 9.71 17.02 -48.00
N GLU A 330 9.62 18.17 -48.65
CA GLU A 330 8.62 19.20 -48.32
C GLU A 330 7.20 18.66 -48.59
N LYS A 331 6.28 18.97 -47.68
CA LYS A 331 4.86 18.63 -47.82
C LYS A 331 3.99 19.82 -47.45
N THR A 332 2.73 19.80 -47.86
CA THR A 332 1.75 20.79 -47.44
C THR A 332 1.48 20.70 -45.94
N ASP A 333 1.39 21.85 -45.26
CA ASP A 333 1.03 21.93 -43.84
C ASP A 333 -0.49 21.88 -43.67
N ASP A 334 -1.02 20.68 -43.45
CA ASP A 334 -2.46 20.48 -43.30
C ASP A 334 -3.07 21.22 -42.09
N THR A 335 -2.24 21.61 -41.11
CA THR A 335 -2.67 22.32 -39.90
C THR A 335 -2.73 23.83 -40.07
N ALA A 336 -2.15 24.37 -41.15
CA ALA A 336 -2.21 25.79 -41.44
C ALA A 336 -3.55 26.16 -42.10
N LEU A 337 -4.02 27.37 -41.81
CA LEU A 337 -5.13 27.96 -42.56
C LEU A 337 -4.68 28.23 -44.00
N PRO A 338 -5.54 27.97 -45.01
CA PRO A 338 -5.25 28.33 -46.38
C PRO A 338 -5.12 29.85 -46.50
N ASP A 339 -4.28 30.29 -47.44
CA ASP A 339 -4.18 31.69 -47.81
C ASP A 339 -5.41 32.19 -48.59
N ALA A 340 -5.36 33.44 -49.05
CA ALA A 340 -6.47 34.07 -49.79
C ALA A 340 -6.81 33.34 -51.11
N ASP A 341 -5.86 32.56 -51.66
CA ASP A 341 -6.01 31.80 -52.89
C ASP A 341 -6.39 30.33 -52.63
N GLY A 342 -6.55 29.94 -51.36
CA GLY A 342 -6.96 28.60 -50.95
C GLY A 342 -5.80 27.62 -50.77
N GLU A 343 -4.55 28.07 -50.94
CA GLU A 343 -3.35 27.24 -50.87
C GLU A 343 -2.79 27.23 -49.44
N LYS A 344 -2.29 26.07 -49.01
CA LYS A 344 -1.66 25.92 -47.69
C LYS A 344 -0.13 25.97 -47.83
N PRO A 345 0.59 26.57 -46.87
CA PRO A 345 2.04 26.67 -46.94
C PRO A 345 2.70 25.28 -46.87
N ALA A 346 3.85 25.11 -47.52
CA ALA A 346 4.68 23.93 -47.36
C ALA A 346 5.50 23.98 -46.06
N ILE A 347 5.84 22.81 -45.51
CA ILE A 347 6.76 22.62 -44.40
C ILE A 347 7.84 21.59 -44.78
N PRO A 348 9.09 21.74 -44.31
CA PRO A 348 9.60 22.81 -43.44
C PRO A 348 9.66 24.21 -44.09
N ASN A 349 9.40 25.26 -43.31
CA ASN A 349 9.48 26.67 -43.74
C ASN A 349 10.16 27.56 -42.68
N SER A 350 10.15 28.88 -42.87
CA SER A 350 10.87 29.81 -41.99
C SER A 350 10.39 29.78 -40.54
N THR A 351 9.11 29.46 -40.30
CA THR A 351 8.45 29.44 -38.98
C THR A 351 8.26 28.04 -38.41
N LYS A 352 8.11 27.01 -39.25
CA LYS A 352 8.01 25.60 -38.85
C LYS A 352 9.15 24.80 -39.47
N LYS A 353 10.18 24.54 -38.67
CA LYS A 353 11.39 23.83 -39.11
C LYS A 353 12.05 23.05 -37.99
N ALA A 354 12.85 22.05 -38.38
CA ALA A 354 13.66 21.30 -37.43
C ALA A 354 14.74 22.18 -36.79
N LYS A 355 15.02 21.93 -35.52
CA LYS A 355 16.08 22.55 -34.72
C LYS A 355 16.99 21.48 -34.14
N VAL A 356 18.20 21.89 -33.77
CA VAL A 356 19.13 21.01 -33.05
C VAL A 356 18.48 20.61 -31.72
N GLY A 357 18.50 19.32 -31.42
CA GLY A 357 17.87 18.74 -30.23
C GLY A 357 16.43 18.28 -30.42
N ASP A 358 15.78 18.59 -31.54
CA ASP A 358 14.44 18.05 -31.83
C ASP A 358 14.51 16.53 -31.92
N GLU A 359 13.61 15.86 -31.19
CA GLU A 359 13.53 14.40 -31.08
C GLU A 359 12.60 13.84 -32.16
N PHE A 360 12.94 12.66 -32.68
CA PHE A 360 12.16 12.01 -33.73
C PHE A 360 12.29 10.49 -33.67
N ASN A 361 11.35 9.82 -34.34
CA ASN A 361 11.39 8.39 -34.61
C ASN A 361 11.11 8.09 -36.11
N PHE A 362 11.11 6.80 -36.45
CA PHE A 362 10.73 6.33 -37.79
C PHE A 362 9.53 5.40 -37.74
N THR A 363 8.72 5.42 -38.80
CA THR A 363 7.65 4.45 -39.08
C THR A 363 7.81 3.90 -40.49
N GLY A 364 7.20 2.75 -40.79
CA GLY A 364 7.28 2.12 -42.12
C GLY A 364 8.63 1.46 -42.40
N VAL A 365 9.32 1.00 -41.36
CA VAL A 365 10.62 0.32 -41.43
C VAL A 365 10.60 -0.97 -40.61
N LEU A 366 11.30 -2.04 -40.99
CA LEU A 366 11.43 -3.25 -40.18
C LEU A 366 12.61 -3.10 -39.21
N MET A 367 12.32 -2.80 -37.94
CA MET A 367 13.39 -2.48 -36.99
C MET A 367 14.34 -3.66 -36.73
N PRO A 368 15.65 -3.41 -36.52
CA PRO A 368 16.60 -4.45 -36.17
C PRO A 368 16.23 -5.20 -34.89
N GLU A 369 16.72 -6.44 -34.77
CA GLU A 369 16.40 -7.36 -33.65
C GLU A 369 16.64 -6.77 -32.26
N SER A 370 17.67 -5.93 -32.08
CA SER A 370 17.94 -5.27 -30.80
C SER A 370 16.79 -4.37 -30.33
N TYR A 371 16.22 -3.57 -31.25
CA TYR A 371 15.10 -2.69 -30.96
C TYR A 371 13.80 -3.48 -30.76
N VAL A 372 13.61 -4.55 -31.53
CA VAL A 372 12.45 -5.44 -31.36
C VAL A 372 12.49 -6.13 -30.01
N THR A 373 13.65 -6.65 -29.60
CA THR A 373 13.85 -7.29 -28.29
C THR A 373 13.60 -6.30 -27.16
N ALA A 374 14.13 -5.08 -27.26
CA ALA A 374 13.89 -4.03 -26.27
C ALA A 374 12.38 -3.69 -26.13
N SER A 375 11.65 -3.63 -27.25
CA SER A 375 10.19 -3.44 -27.22
C SER A 375 9.44 -4.64 -26.65
N ILE A 376 9.87 -5.88 -26.93
CA ILE A 376 9.30 -7.08 -26.31
C ILE A 376 9.49 -7.05 -24.79
N ASP A 377 10.65 -6.62 -24.30
CA ASP A 377 10.90 -6.51 -22.87
C ASP A 377 10.01 -5.45 -22.21
N ARG A 378 9.88 -4.26 -22.82
CA ARG A 378 8.95 -3.23 -22.34
C ARG A 378 7.49 -3.69 -22.39
N LEU A 379 7.10 -4.40 -23.45
CA LEU A 379 5.77 -4.99 -23.61
C LEU A 379 5.49 -6.04 -22.52
N ARG A 380 6.48 -6.89 -22.21
CA ARG A 380 6.41 -7.88 -21.13
C ARG A 380 6.25 -7.21 -19.79
N VAL A 381 7.00 -6.15 -19.50
CA VAL A 381 6.89 -5.38 -18.25
C VAL A 381 5.49 -4.77 -18.11
N LYS A 382 4.95 -4.14 -19.16
CA LYS A 382 3.57 -3.60 -19.16
C LYS A 382 2.53 -4.70 -18.97
N GLY A 383 2.69 -5.83 -19.67
CA GLY A 383 1.81 -7.00 -19.54
C GLY A 383 1.84 -7.61 -18.15
N ALA A 384 3.02 -7.79 -17.56
CA ALA A 384 3.18 -8.30 -16.20
C ALA A 384 2.57 -7.36 -15.16
N LYS A 385 2.75 -6.04 -15.32
CA LYS A 385 2.10 -5.02 -14.50
C LYS A 385 0.58 -5.15 -14.54
N TYR A 386 0.00 -5.19 -15.74
CA TYR A 386 -1.44 -5.41 -15.93
C TYR A 386 -1.90 -6.70 -15.25
N LEU A 387 -1.22 -7.82 -15.52
CA LEU A 387 -1.58 -9.13 -14.98
C LEU A 387 -1.53 -9.14 -13.44
N SER A 388 -0.46 -8.64 -12.83
CA SER A 388 -0.28 -8.60 -11.36
C SER A 388 -1.39 -7.86 -10.62
N PHE A 389 -2.10 -6.97 -11.32
CA PHE A 389 -3.15 -6.14 -10.77
C PHE A 389 -4.54 -6.77 -10.92
N TYR A 390 -4.76 -7.49 -12.02
CA TYR A 390 -6.04 -8.18 -12.30
C TYR A 390 -6.04 -9.65 -11.85
N SER A 391 -4.88 -10.22 -11.50
CA SER A 391 -4.74 -11.57 -10.92
C SER A 391 -5.03 -11.62 -9.41
N LYS A 392 -5.11 -10.47 -8.75
CA LYS A 392 -5.36 -10.38 -7.30
C LYS A 392 -6.83 -10.60 -6.97
N LYS A 393 -7.11 -11.29 -5.85
CA LYS A 393 -8.45 -11.39 -5.28
C LYS A 393 -8.83 -10.03 -4.70
N ARG A 394 -9.69 -9.32 -5.42
CA ARG A 394 -10.24 -8.05 -4.96
C ARG A 394 -11.30 -8.32 -3.90
N ILE A 395 -11.06 -7.84 -2.69
CA ILE A 395 -11.96 -8.01 -1.54
C ILE A 395 -12.15 -6.68 -0.82
N LYS A 396 -13.40 -6.39 -0.50
CA LYS A 396 -13.80 -5.31 0.40
C LYS A 396 -14.00 -5.91 1.78
N PHE A 397 -13.50 -5.22 2.80
CA PHE A 397 -13.88 -5.48 4.16
C PHE A 397 -14.80 -4.38 4.68
N THR A 398 -15.80 -4.79 5.43
CA THR A 398 -16.65 -3.90 6.21
C THR A 398 -16.27 -4.05 7.68
N LEU A 399 -15.73 -3.00 8.26
CA LEU A 399 -15.27 -2.94 9.65
C LEU A 399 -16.34 -2.28 10.51
N ALA A 400 -16.90 -2.99 11.48
CA ALA A 400 -17.71 -2.40 12.54
C ALA A 400 -16.76 -2.05 13.70
N ILE A 401 -16.34 -0.79 13.75
CA ILE A 401 -15.30 -0.28 14.64
C ILE A 401 -15.91 0.05 16.01
N ASP A 402 -15.19 -0.35 17.06
CA ASP A 402 -15.56 0.03 18.42
C ASP A 402 -15.20 1.49 18.71
N HIS A 403 -16.22 2.36 18.71
CA HIS A 403 -16.06 3.76 19.10
C HIS A 403 -15.40 3.98 20.47
N ARG A 404 -15.50 3.02 21.42
CA ARG A 404 -14.83 3.11 22.72
C ARG A 404 -13.32 2.95 22.60
N TYR A 405 -12.86 2.14 21.64
CA TYR A 405 -11.43 1.96 21.35
C TYR A 405 -10.79 3.22 20.78
N LEU A 406 -11.57 4.06 20.09
CA LEU A 406 -11.14 5.35 19.56
C LEU A 406 -11.19 6.49 20.59
N ARG A 407 -11.68 6.23 21.81
CA ARG A 407 -11.74 7.27 22.86
C ARG A 407 -10.33 7.77 23.17
N ASN A 408 -10.14 9.08 23.12
CA ASN A 408 -8.85 9.77 23.31
C ASN A 408 -7.81 9.51 22.21
N LYS A 409 -8.23 9.00 21.04
CA LYS A 409 -7.39 8.85 19.86
C LYS A 409 -7.89 9.78 18.74
N PRO A 410 -7.07 10.07 17.71
CA PRO A 410 -7.50 10.90 16.57
C PRO A 410 -8.75 10.34 15.87
N ASP A 411 -9.66 11.19 15.40
CA ASP A 411 -10.80 10.71 14.60
C ASP A 411 -10.33 10.02 13.31
N LEU A 412 -11.05 8.98 12.89
CA LEU A 412 -10.83 8.32 11.60
C LEU A 412 -11.47 9.12 10.46
N ASN A 413 -10.77 9.18 9.33
CA ASN A 413 -11.20 9.85 8.10
C ASN A 413 -11.08 8.93 6.90
N ALA A 414 -11.86 9.19 5.85
CA ALA A 414 -11.66 8.53 4.56
C ALA A 414 -10.28 8.94 4.03
N GLY A 415 -9.50 7.98 3.55
CA GLY A 415 -8.08 8.15 3.24
C GLY A 415 -7.12 7.66 4.33
N ASP A 416 -7.60 7.41 5.55
CA ASP A 416 -6.73 6.87 6.60
C ASP A 416 -6.34 5.43 6.28
N VAL A 417 -5.05 5.12 6.42
CA VAL A 417 -4.52 3.77 6.24
C VAL A 417 -4.44 3.10 7.61
N VAL A 418 -5.16 1.98 7.74
CA VAL A 418 -5.31 1.22 8.98
C VAL A 418 -4.87 -0.23 8.77
N VAL A 419 -4.45 -0.91 9.82
CA VAL A 419 -4.05 -2.32 9.72
C VAL A 419 -5.17 -3.23 10.15
N ILE A 420 -5.49 -4.21 9.32
CA ILE A 420 -6.47 -5.26 9.61
C ILE A 420 -5.73 -6.55 9.90
N SER A 421 -6.02 -7.14 11.05
CA SER A 421 -5.55 -8.46 11.45
C SER A 421 -6.72 -9.44 11.52
N ILE A 422 -6.63 -10.54 10.79
CA ILE A 422 -7.53 -11.70 10.88
C ILE A 422 -6.66 -12.95 11.07
N PRO A 423 -6.19 -13.22 12.31
CA PRO A 423 -5.29 -14.32 12.60
C PRO A 423 -5.81 -15.68 12.11
N GLN A 424 -7.13 -15.89 12.19
CA GLN A 424 -7.80 -17.13 11.77
C GLN A 424 -7.65 -17.43 10.28
N LYS A 425 -7.38 -16.41 9.46
CA LYS A 425 -7.12 -16.54 8.01
C LYS A 425 -5.67 -16.25 7.63
N ALA A 426 -4.77 -16.11 8.61
CA ALA A 426 -3.40 -15.63 8.39
C ALA A 426 -3.35 -14.34 7.57
N PHE A 427 -4.33 -13.46 7.76
CA PHE A 427 -4.43 -12.20 7.02
C PHE A 427 -3.98 -11.05 7.89
N TYR A 428 -3.03 -10.27 7.38
CA TYR A 428 -2.50 -9.09 8.04
C TYR A 428 -2.09 -8.07 6.99
N GLN A 429 -2.78 -6.94 6.91
CA GLN A 429 -2.54 -5.98 5.84
C GLN A 429 -2.90 -4.55 6.27
N ALA A 430 -2.05 -3.59 5.89
CA ALA A 430 -2.39 -2.17 5.89
C ALA A 430 -3.32 -1.88 4.70
N ILE A 431 -4.48 -1.30 4.99
CA ILE A 431 -5.54 -1.05 4.03
C ILE A 431 -6.11 0.33 4.27
N ARG A 432 -6.29 1.09 3.18
CA ARG A 432 -6.91 2.41 3.20
C ARG A 432 -8.43 2.32 3.41
N ILE A 433 -8.95 3.18 4.27
CA ILE A 433 -10.37 3.45 4.43
C ILE A 433 -10.87 4.23 3.21
N THR A 434 -11.77 3.62 2.44
CA THR A 434 -12.38 4.25 1.26
C THR A 434 -13.69 4.94 1.61
N GLU A 435 -14.40 4.45 2.63
CA GLU A 435 -15.67 5.02 3.11
C GLU A 435 -15.79 4.86 4.63
N LEU A 436 -16.40 5.84 5.28
CA LEU A 436 -16.76 5.85 6.69
C LEU A 436 -18.21 6.28 6.86
N GLU A 437 -18.87 5.63 7.80
CA GLU A 437 -20.17 6.01 8.33
C GLU A 437 -20.08 6.08 9.86
N LYS A 438 -20.37 7.25 10.42
CA LYS A 438 -20.40 7.49 11.88
C LYS A 438 -21.81 7.82 12.32
N ASN A 439 -22.39 7.04 13.23
CA ASN A 439 -23.63 7.41 13.89
C ASN A 439 -23.35 8.55 14.88
N LEU A 440 -24.00 9.70 14.69
CA LEU A 440 -23.69 10.92 15.44
C LEU A 440 -24.15 10.88 16.90
N HIS A 441 -25.09 10.01 17.25
CA HIS A 441 -25.55 9.85 18.63
C HIS A 441 -24.70 8.88 19.45
N THR A 442 -24.45 7.70 18.89
CA THR A 442 -23.76 6.60 19.59
C THR A 442 -22.25 6.64 19.39
N GLY A 443 -21.78 7.34 18.36
CA GLY A 443 -20.38 7.31 17.92
C GLY A 443 -19.98 6.03 17.20
N ALA A 444 -20.89 5.07 17.00
CA ALA A 444 -20.60 3.82 16.29
C ALA A 444 -20.11 4.11 14.86
N ILE A 445 -19.02 3.45 14.47
CA ILE A 445 -18.36 3.68 13.18
C ILE A 445 -18.37 2.40 12.36
N THR A 446 -18.78 2.52 11.10
CA THR A 446 -18.57 1.50 10.08
C THR A 446 -17.59 2.05 9.05
N ALA A 447 -16.54 1.29 8.73
CA ALA A 447 -15.59 1.64 7.68
C ALA A 447 -15.61 0.60 6.58
N ILE A 448 -15.50 1.04 5.32
CA ILE A 448 -15.20 0.17 4.18
C ILE A 448 -13.75 0.39 3.80
N VAL A 449 -13.03 -0.72 3.69
CA VAL A 449 -11.62 -0.77 3.33
C VAL A 449 -11.49 -1.79 2.19
N SER A 450 -10.67 -1.50 1.19
CA SER A 450 -10.46 -2.40 0.05
C SER A 450 -8.99 -2.78 0.00
N ASN A 451 -8.67 -4.07 -0.11
CA ASN A 451 -7.27 -4.55 -0.20
C ASN A 451 -6.53 -4.05 -1.44
N TYR A 452 -7.21 -3.29 -2.26
CA TYR A 452 -6.76 -2.71 -3.49
C TYR A 452 -6.67 -1.20 -3.31
N LEU A 453 -5.44 -0.74 -3.38
CA LEU A 453 -5.09 0.66 -3.19
C LEU A 453 -5.50 1.47 -4.44
N GLU A 454 -5.27 1.00 -5.66
CA GLU A 454 -5.37 1.81 -6.89
C GLU A 454 -6.39 1.31 -7.90
N ASP A 455 -7.36 2.12 -8.33
CA ASP A 455 -8.33 1.76 -9.38
C ASP A 455 -7.76 1.63 -10.80
N ASN A 456 -6.50 2.01 -11.03
CA ASN A 456 -5.85 2.00 -12.33
C ASN A 456 -4.52 1.20 -12.36
N TRP A 457 -4.44 0.18 -13.22
CA TRP A 457 -3.26 -0.67 -13.37
C TRP A 457 -2.04 0.08 -13.94
N GLU A 458 -2.25 1.17 -14.69
CA GLU A 458 -1.18 1.96 -15.31
C GLU A 458 -0.32 2.66 -14.27
N LYS A 459 -0.88 2.92 -13.09
CA LYS A 459 -0.21 3.60 -11.98
C LYS A 459 0.32 2.63 -10.93
N TYR A 460 -0.21 1.40 -10.93
CA TYR A 460 0.08 0.41 -9.91
C TYR A 460 1.57 0.18 -9.70
N SER A 461 2.11 0.65 -8.57
CA SER A 461 3.49 0.35 -8.18
C SER A 461 3.48 -0.57 -6.97
N GLU A 462 3.67 -1.87 -7.21
CA GLU A 462 3.75 -2.85 -6.14
C GLU A 462 4.85 -2.51 -5.12
N TYR A 463 5.96 -1.95 -5.58
CA TYR A 463 7.05 -1.49 -4.72
C TYR A 463 6.61 -0.35 -3.79
N GLN A 464 6.00 0.71 -4.32
CA GLN A 464 5.54 1.85 -3.50
C GLN A 464 4.41 1.45 -2.55
N ALA A 465 3.45 0.65 -3.05
CA ALA A 465 2.38 0.09 -2.22
C ALA A 465 2.93 -0.77 -1.07
N ASN A 466 3.98 -1.56 -1.32
CA ASN A 466 4.65 -2.35 -0.30
C ASN A 466 5.50 -1.51 0.65
N LEU A 467 6.15 -0.43 0.18
CA LEU A 467 6.91 0.47 1.05
C LEU A 467 6.02 1.18 2.06
N VAL A 468 4.90 1.76 1.62
CA VAL A 468 3.93 2.42 2.51
C VAL A 468 3.35 1.39 3.47
N LYS A 469 2.93 0.22 2.98
CA LYS A 469 2.45 -0.88 3.81
C LYS A 469 3.49 -1.31 4.86
N ASN A 470 4.74 -1.51 4.47
CA ASN A 470 5.81 -1.97 5.36
C ASN A 470 6.20 -0.88 6.37
N TYR A 471 6.24 0.39 5.95
CA TYR A 471 6.48 1.52 6.84
C TYR A 471 5.38 1.60 7.91
N ILE A 472 4.11 1.53 7.52
CA ILE A 472 2.98 1.56 8.48
C ILE A 472 3.01 0.36 9.41
N ILE A 473 3.35 -0.83 8.90
CA ILE A 473 3.52 -2.01 9.76
C ILE A 473 4.70 -1.81 10.73
N SER A 474 5.79 -1.18 10.30
CA SER A 474 6.95 -0.91 11.15
C SER A 474 6.71 0.13 12.24
N LEU A 475 5.66 0.95 12.13
CA LEU A 475 5.25 1.89 13.19
C LEU A 475 4.56 1.19 14.37
N GLN A 476 4.38 -0.13 14.32
CA GLN A 476 3.69 -0.89 15.37
C GLN A 476 4.70 -1.41 16.40
N GLU A 477 4.52 -1.04 17.67
CA GLU A 477 5.46 -1.36 18.77
C GLU A 477 5.76 -2.87 18.95
N ASN A 478 4.88 -3.74 18.44
CA ASN A 478 4.97 -5.20 18.60
C ASN A 478 5.28 -5.95 17.29
N ILE A 479 5.65 -5.25 16.20
CA ILE A 479 5.95 -5.88 14.91
C ILE A 479 7.28 -5.42 14.35
N GLU A 480 8.09 -6.38 13.92
CA GLU A 480 9.37 -6.14 13.24
C GLU A 480 9.35 -6.82 11.86
N ILE A 481 9.85 -6.15 10.82
CA ILE A 481 10.01 -6.75 9.48
C ILE A 481 11.49 -6.91 9.19
N ILE A 482 11.94 -8.15 8.97
CA ILE A 482 13.32 -8.48 8.59
C ILE A 482 13.24 -9.30 7.30
N ASP A 483 13.91 -8.84 6.24
CA ASP A 483 13.98 -9.50 4.93
C ASP A 483 12.60 -9.92 4.35
N GLY A 484 11.58 -9.10 4.58
CA GLY A 484 10.20 -9.36 4.10
C GLY A 484 9.39 -10.36 4.95
N VAL A 485 9.94 -10.82 6.07
CA VAL A 485 9.25 -11.67 7.06
C VAL A 485 8.82 -10.82 8.25
N MET A 486 7.57 -10.98 8.67
CA MET A 486 6.96 -10.24 9.77
C MET A 486 7.07 -11.01 11.09
N TYR A 487 7.76 -10.44 12.06
CA TYR A 487 7.88 -10.95 13.42
C TYR A 487 6.89 -10.21 14.31
N ARG A 488 6.05 -10.93 15.06
CA ARG A 488 4.98 -10.32 15.88
C ARG A 488 5.09 -10.78 17.33
N ASP A 489 5.21 -9.83 18.24
CA ASP A 489 5.05 -10.10 19.66
C ASP A 489 3.55 -10.25 20.00
N ARG A 490 3.16 -11.46 20.40
CA ARG A 490 1.78 -11.82 20.73
C ARG A 490 1.45 -11.65 22.22
N GLY A 491 2.38 -11.16 23.03
CA GLY A 491 2.21 -11.02 24.47
C GLY A 491 2.23 -12.36 25.21
N PRO A 492 1.62 -12.46 26.41
CA PRO A 492 1.63 -13.67 27.24
C PRO A 492 1.08 -14.89 26.50
N TRP A 493 1.76 -16.03 26.67
CA TRP A 493 1.28 -17.31 26.16
C TRP A 493 0.02 -17.76 26.91
N SER A 494 -0.91 -18.39 26.19
CA SER A 494 -2.05 -19.12 26.78
C SER A 494 -2.52 -20.25 25.88
N ALA A 495 -2.96 -21.36 26.48
CA ALA A 495 -3.55 -22.49 25.77
C ALA A 495 -4.75 -22.08 24.91
N ASP A 496 -5.64 -21.23 25.45
CA ASP A 496 -6.80 -20.69 24.72
C ASP A 496 -6.37 -19.94 23.44
N THR A 497 -5.29 -19.15 23.51
CA THR A 497 -4.76 -18.45 22.34
C THR A 497 -4.16 -19.43 21.35
N ALA A 498 -3.42 -20.44 21.81
CA ALA A 498 -2.86 -21.46 20.93
C ALA A 498 -3.94 -22.22 20.15
N GLU A 499 -5.09 -22.50 20.78
CA GLU A 499 -6.22 -23.17 20.12
C GLU A 499 -7.04 -22.23 19.20
N LEU A 500 -7.42 -21.04 19.68
CA LEU A 500 -8.34 -20.14 18.97
C LEU A 500 -7.63 -19.22 17.96
N LYS A 501 -6.38 -18.86 18.23
CA LYS A 501 -5.56 -17.90 17.46
C LYS A 501 -4.10 -18.39 17.40
N PRO A 502 -3.85 -19.55 16.76
CA PRO A 502 -2.57 -20.26 16.84
C PRO A 502 -1.37 -19.39 16.50
N TYR A 503 -0.26 -19.64 17.19
CA TYR A 503 1.03 -19.01 16.93
C TYR A 503 1.61 -19.51 15.61
N LEU A 504 2.06 -18.60 14.75
CA LEU A 504 2.46 -18.91 13.38
C LEU A 504 3.98 -18.95 13.23
N ASN A 505 4.45 -19.88 12.40
CA ASN A 505 5.79 -19.86 11.83
C ASN A 505 5.69 -20.21 10.34
N THR A 506 5.76 -19.22 9.47
CA THR A 506 5.55 -19.32 8.02
C THR A 506 6.58 -18.47 7.29
N SER A 507 6.68 -18.61 5.96
CA SER A 507 7.57 -17.79 5.14
C SER A 507 7.27 -16.28 5.15
N LYS A 508 6.15 -15.86 5.73
CA LYS A 508 5.73 -14.44 5.80
C LYS A 508 5.56 -13.92 7.23
N ILE A 509 5.30 -14.80 8.19
CA ILE A 509 4.92 -14.44 9.56
C ILE A 509 5.56 -15.41 10.55
N VAL A 510 6.17 -14.86 11.59
CA VAL A 510 6.70 -15.57 12.75
C VAL A 510 6.16 -14.91 14.02
N ASP A 511 5.59 -15.68 14.93
CA ASP A 511 5.05 -15.18 16.20
C ASP A 511 6.03 -15.43 17.35
N ASP A 512 6.14 -14.44 18.23
CA ASP A 512 6.79 -14.55 19.53
C ASP A 512 5.74 -14.50 20.64
N ALA A 513 5.99 -15.16 21.78
CA ALA A 513 5.11 -15.20 22.95
C ALA A 513 5.90 -15.08 24.26
N TRP A 514 5.29 -14.53 25.30
CA TRP A 514 5.89 -14.39 26.61
C TRP A 514 5.45 -15.52 27.53
N ASN A 515 6.39 -16.29 28.07
CA ASN A 515 6.12 -17.25 29.15
C ASN A 515 7.20 -17.18 30.23
N LEU A 516 6.78 -17.25 31.50
CA LEU A 516 7.65 -17.18 32.68
C LEU A 516 8.65 -15.99 32.66
N GLY A 517 8.21 -14.84 32.09
CA GLY A 517 9.03 -13.64 31.99
C GLY A 517 10.13 -13.68 30.93
N CYS A 518 10.12 -14.68 30.05
CA CYS A 518 10.97 -14.78 28.87
C CYS A 518 10.13 -14.71 27.60
N ARG A 519 10.72 -14.21 26.52
CA ARG A 519 10.13 -14.13 25.19
C ARG A 519 10.65 -15.30 24.35
N TRP A 520 9.71 -15.98 23.72
CA TRP A 520 9.91 -17.22 22.98
C TRP A 520 9.43 -17.06 21.55
N ARG A 521 10.27 -17.43 20.59
CA ARG A 521 9.95 -17.50 19.17
C ARG A 521 9.36 -18.84 18.80
N CYS A 522 8.24 -18.82 18.10
CA CYS A 522 7.61 -20.01 17.56
C CYS A 522 8.48 -20.63 16.46
N LEU A 523 8.87 -21.88 16.63
CA LEU A 523 9.59 -22.67 15.63
C LEU A 523 8.68 -23.65 14.87
N ASN A 524 7.52 -24.00 15.43
CA ASN A 524 6.58 -24.93 14.82
C ASN A 524 5.21 -24.28 14.58
N ASN A 525 4.80 -24.22 13.32
CA ASN A 525 3.59 -23.52 12.92
C ASN A 525 2.34 -24.12 13.60
N ARG A 526 1.57 -23.27 14.29
CA ARG A 526 0.34 -23.63 15.01
C ARG A 526 0.56 -24.61 16.17
N THR A 527 1.71 -24.51 16.83
CA THR A 527 1.98 -25.28 18.05
C THR A 527 0.92 -25.03 19.13
N LEU A 528 0.52 -26.12 19.81
CA LEU A 528 -0.27 -26.10 21.04
C LEU A 528 0.61 -26.27 22.28
N GLU A 529 1.91 -26.50 22.10
CA GLU A 529 2.84 -26.67 23.21
C GLU A 529 3.06 -25.34 23.92
N GLU A 530 3.18 -25.40 25.25
CA GLU A 530 3.59 -24.27 26.07
C GLU A 530 5.08 -23.94 25.84
N PRO A 531 5.47 -22.66 25.69
CA PRO A 531 6.87 -22.26 25.61
C PRO A 531 7.60 -22.63 26.90
N LYS A 532 8.56 -23.54 26.78
CA LYS A 532 9.41 -24.02 27.87
C LYS A 532 10.75 -24.49 27.31
N TRP A 533 11.76 -24.57 28.16
CA TRP A 533 13.14 -24.88 27.75
C TRP A 533 13.33 -26.27 27.13
N THR A 534 12.41 -27.21 27.34
CA THR A 534 12.44 -28.54 26.69
C THR A 534 11.67 -28.60 25.39
N SER A 535 10.90 -27.56 25.04
CA SER A 535 10.05 -27.59 23.86
C SER A 535 10.89 -27.43 22.59
N LEU A 536 10.68 -28.32 21.63
CA LEU A 536 11.27 -28.16 20.29
C LEU A 536 10.49 -27.15 19.43
N ASP A 537 9.27 -26.82 19.84
CA ASP A 537 8.39 -25.89 19.13
C ASP A 537 8.68 -24.41 19.43
N TRP A 538 9.56 -24.12 20.39
CA TRP A 538 9.82 -22.78 20.90
C TRP A 538 11.33 -22.54 21.11
N GLN A 539 11.79 -21.34 20.78
CA GLN A 539 13.16 -20.89 21.03
C GLN A 539 13.15 -19.64 21.91
N MET A 540 13.87 -19.64 23.02
CA MET A 540 13.98 -18.43 23.85
C MET A 540 14.88 -17.42 23.12
N ILE A 541 14.35 -16.22 22.84
CA ILE A 541 15.06 -15.16 22.11
C ILE A 541 15.46 -13.98 23.01
N GLU A 542 14.73 -13.79 24.11
CA GLU A 542 14.97 -12.71 25.08
C GLU A 542 14.47 -13.20 26.46
N GLY A 543 15.22 -12.94 27.54
CA GLY A 543 14.89 -13.49 28.86
C GLY A 543 15.81 -13.03 29.98
N ARG A 544 15.41 -13.27 31.22
CA ARG A 544 16.06 -12.74 32.43
C ARG A 544 17.49 -13.27 32.58
N SER A 545 18.43 -12.37 32.91
CA SER A 545 19.87 -12.65 33.05
C SER A 545 20.27 -13.32 34.37
N ASP A 546 19.32 -13.78 35.18
CA ASP A 546 19.52 -14.22 36.57
C ASP A 546 19.50 -15.74 36.77
N ALA A 547 19.83 -16.51 35.72
CA ALA A 547 20.01 -17.95 35.84
C ALA A 547 21.15 -18.26 36.82
N ARG A 548 20.89 -19.07 37.84
CA ARG A 548 21.90 -19.50 38.82
C ARG A 548 21.74 -20.96 39.19
N MET A 549 22.85 -21.60 39.55
CA MET A 549 22.87 -22.95 40.08
C MET A 549 23.29 -22.90 41.56
N GLU A 550 22.45 -23.49 42.41
CA GLU A 550 22.72 -23.72 43.82
C GLU A 550 22.91 -25.21 44.06
N PHE A 551 23.58 -25.58 45.13
CA PHE A 551 23.71 -26.97 45.55
C PHE A 551 22.89 -27.21 46.82
N ASP A 552 22.39 -28.43 46.95
CA ASP A 552 21.86 -28.99 48.19
C ASP A 552 22.66 -30.23 48.57
N SER A 553 22.90 -30.45 49.87
CA SER A 553 23.73 -31.54 50.37
C SER A 553 22.97 -32.34 51.42
N SER A 554 22.79 -33.65 51.19
CA SER A 554 21.99 -34.51 52.07
C SER A 554 22.54 -34.66 53.50
N ALA A 555 23.84 -34.49 53.70
CA ALA A 555 24.51 -34.52 55.00
C ALA A 555 25.18 -33.17 55.39
N GLY A 556 24.82 -32.07 54.71
CA GLY A 556 25.39 -30.74 54.95
C GLY A 556 26.77 -30.51 54.32
N TYR A 557 27.40 -29.38 54.64
CA TYR A 557 28.62 -28.88 53.96
C TYR A 557 29.91 -29.01 54.78
N ALA A 558 29.87 -29.76 55.89
CA ALA A 558 31.01 -29.92 56.79
C ALA A 558 31.78 -31.20 56.45
N PHE A 559 32.83 -31.07 55.64
CA PHE A 559 33.64 -32.19 55.20
C PHE A 559 34.89 -32.35 56.06
N VAL A 560 35.13 -33.58 56.54
CA VAL A 560 36.30 -33.91 57.36
C VAL A 560 36.97 -35.15 56.78
N ARG A 561 38.30 -35.16 56.77
CA ARG A 561 39.08 -36.30 56.26
C ARG A 561 38.69 -37.60 56.96
N GLY A 562 38.25 -38.58 56.18
CA GLY A 562 37.78 -39.87 56.70
C GLY A 562 36.28 -39.90 57.01
N SER A 563 35.54 -38.82 56.77
CA SER A 563 34.09 -38.70 57.00
C SER A 563 33.42 -37.82 55.94
N VAL A 564 33.53 -38.20 54.66
CA VAL A 564 32.76 -37.65 53.55
C VAL A 564 31.80 -38.73 53.05
N GLU A 565 30.51 -38.46 53.19
CA GLU A 565 29.40 -39.29 52.71
C GLU A 565 28.17 -38.37 52.56
N THR A 566 27.92 -37.85 51.36
CA THR A 566 26.77 -36.97 51.08
C THR A 566 26.38 -37.03 49.61
N ASP A 567 25.12 -36.73 49.30
CA ASP A 567 24.65 -36.53 47.93
C ASP A 567 24.54 -35.03 47.65
N ILE A 568 25.28 -34.56 46.64
CA ILE A 568 25.19 -33.19 46.15
C ILE A 568 24.17 -33.11 45.01
N THR A 569 23.10 -32.36 45.25
CA THR A 569 22.03 -32.16 44.27
C THR A 569 22.08 -30.72 43.73
N PRO A 570 22.38 -30.51 42.45
CA PRO A 570 22.31 -29.19 41.84
C PRO A 570 20.85 -28.79 41.60
N ILE A 571 20.56 -27.51 41.86
CA ILE A 571 19.27 -26.88 41.66
C ILE A 571 19.48 -25.64 40.78
N VAL A 572 18.91 -25.65 39.58
CA VAL A 572 18.94 -24.51 38.67
C VAL A 572 17.69 -23.67 38.86
N PHE A 573 17.91 -22.38 39.13
CA PHE A 573 16.89 -21.37 39.24
C PHE A 573 16.96 -20.38 38.08
N ILE A 574 15.79 -19.99 37.57
CA ILE A 574 15.61 -18.81 36.74
C ILE A 574 14.66 -17.88 37.51
N GLY A 575 15.16 -16.71 37.92
CA GLY A 575 14.52 -15.95 38.98
C GLY A 575 14.33 -16.77 40.26
N ASN A 576 13.08 -16.96 40.68
CA ASN A 576 12.72 -17.77 41.87
C ASN A 576 12.15 -19.15 41.52
N THR A 577 12.10 -19.52 40.23
CA THR A 577 11.52 -20.78 39.77
C THR A 577 12.59 -21.84 39.63
N ASN A 578 12.40 -22.99 40.26
CA ASN A 578 13.25 -24.16 40.09
C ASN A 578 12.90 -24.86 38.76
N VAL A 579 13.83 -24.84 37.81
CA VAL A 579 13.66 -25.43 36.46
C VAL A 579 14.46 -26.72 36.30
N SER A 580 14.98 -27.29 37.39
CA SER A 580 15.88 -28.44 37.31
C SER A 580 15.23 -29.72 36.76
N ALA A 581 13.90 -29.81 36.82
CA ALA A 581 13.15 -30.93 36.25
C ALA A 581 13.03 -30.86 34.72
N ASP A 582 13.27 -29.68 34.14
CA ASP A 582 13.24 -29.45 32.70
C ASP A 582 14.58 -29.82 32.03
N ILE A 583 15.61 -30.19 32.78
CA ILE A 583 16.93 -30.56 32.25
C ILE A 583 17.06 -32.09 32.33
N VAL A 584 17.09 -32.75 31.17
CA VAL A 584 17.22 -34.21 31.09
C VAL A 584 18.57 -34.70 31.60
N GLU A 585 18.64 -35.94 32.06
CA GLU A 585 19.77 -36.46 32.84
C GLU A 585 21.10 -36.41 32.06
N GLU A 586 21.05 -36.62 30.74
CA GLU A 586 22.21 -36.60 29.84
C GLU A 586 22.84 -35.21 29.67
N GLN A 587 22.16 -34.16 30.10
CA GLN A 587 22.61 -32.77 29.97
C GLN A 587 23.40 -32.26 31.18
N TRP A 588 23.50 -33.07 32.23
CA TRP A 588 24.28 -32.79 33.43
C TRP A 588 25.67 -33.39 33.32
N ASN A 589 26.69 -32.63 33.70
CA ASN A 589 28.07 -33.11 33.66
C ASN A 589 28.85 -32.60 34.87
N TRP A 590 29.54 -33.52 35.56
CA TRP A 590 30.41 -33.19 36.68
C TRP A 590 31.89 -33.30 36.29
N THR A 591 32.70 -32.36 36.79
CA THR A 591 34.16 -32.43 36.73
C THR A 591 34.78 -32.22 38.10
N ARG A 592 35.94 -32.84 38.32
CA ARG A 592 36.72 -32.80 39.55
C ARG A 592 38.11 -32.23 39.28
N GLU A 593 38.59 -31.41 40.21
CA GLU A 593 39.96 -30.88 40.29
C GLU A 593 40.52 -31.20 41.69
N SER A 594 41.35 -32.23 41.80
CA SER A 594 41.94 -32.70 43.08
C SER A 594 43.44 -32.38 43.23
N GLY A 595 44.06 -31.87 42.17
CA GLY A 595 45.51 -31.68 42.07
C GLY A 595 46.25 -32.84 41.40
N ASP A 596 45.55 -33.93 41.06
CA ASP A 596 46.06 -35.06 40.29
C ASP A 596 45.32 -35.17 38.92
N PRO A 597 45.88 -34.59 37.85
CA PRO A 597 45.23 -34.56 36.54
C PRO A 597 44.91 -35.94 35.95
N VAL A 598 45.70 -36.97 36.29
CA VAL A 598 45.48 -38.33 35.76
C VAL A 598 44.28 -38.97 36.45
N SER A 599 44.19 -38.83 37.77
CA SER A 599 43.03 -39.30 38.52
C SER A 599 41.77 -38.53 38.14
N ASP A 600 41.86 -37.21 37.97
CA ASP A 600 40.73 -36.34 37.61
C ASP A 600 40.17 -36.69 36.23
N ALA A 601 41.01 -37.00 35.25
CA ALA A 601 40.55 -37.42 33.92
C ALA A 601 39.71 -38.71 33.95
N ILE A 602 40.09 -39.69 34.79
CA ILE A 602 39.35 -40.94 34.96
C ILE A 602 38.02 -40.66 35.65
N TRP A 603 38.03 -39.85 36.71
CA TRP A 603 36.83 -39.49 37.45
C TRP A 603 35.82 -38.73 36.57
N ASN A 604 36.29 -37.72 35.82
CA ASN A 604 35.45 -36.90 34.95
C ASN A 604 34.75 -37.73 33.86
N ALA A 605 35.44 -38.74 33.30
CA ALA A 605 34.87 -39.63 32.29
C ALA A 605 33.76 -40.54 32.85
N GLN A 606 33.70 -40.74 34.16
CA GLN A 606 32.70 -41.59 34.83
C GLN A 606 31.48 -40.81 35.33
N HIS A 607 31.56 -39.47 35.41
CA HIS A 607 30.55 -38.63 36.05
C HIS A 607 29.86 -37.66 35.07
N SER A 608 29.77 -38.07 33.79
CA SER A 608 28.97 -37.40 32.76
C SER A 608 27.57 -38.01 32.66
N GLY A 609 26.55 -37.18 32.44
CA GLY A 609 25.17 -37.63 32.24
C GLY A 609 24.45 -38.05 33.52
N GLN A 610 24.78 -37.40 34.65
CA GLN A 610 24.11 -37.63 35.94
C GLN A 610 23.94 -36.31 36.69
N ARG A 611 22.75 -36.10 37.27
CA ARG A 611 22.44 -34.85 37.99
C ARG A 611 22.98 -34.87 39.42
N VAL A 612 22.60 -35.88 40.19
CA VAL A 612 22.98 -36.01 41.60
C VAL A 612 24.38 -36.62 41.67
N LEU A 613 25.25 -36.03 42.50
CA LEU A 613 26.60 -36.52 42.72
C LEU A 613 26.73 -37.13 44.13
N PRO A 614 26.78 -38.47 44.26
CA PRO A 614 27.20 -39.12 45.50
C PRO A 614 28.68 -38.85 45.74
N LEU A 615 29.01 -38.19 46.85
CA LEU A 615 30.39 -37.90 47.26
C LEU A 615 30.79 -38.77 48.45
N SER A 616 31.94 -39.41 48.30
CA SER A 616 32.59 -40.23 49.31
C SER A 616 34.01 -39.73 49.62
N ASN A 617 34.65 -40.29 50.65
CA ASN A 617 36.06 -40.02 50.94
C ASN A 617 37.00 -40.43 49.79
N GLU A 618 36.62 -41.40 48.96
CA GLU A 618 37.46 -41.88 47.85
C GLU A 618 37.54 -40.83 46.73
N ASP A 619 36.47 -40.06 46.55
CA ASP A 619 36.37 -39.01 45.52
C ASP A 619 37.32 -37.85 45.76
N MET A 620 37.78 -37.65 47.00
CA MET A 620 38.68 -36.55 47.36
C MET A 620 40.11 -36.75 46.82
N GLY A 621 40.48 -37.98 46.46
CA GLY A 621 41.81 -38.28 45.97
C GLY A 621 42.90 -38.18 47.04
N THR A 622 44.13 -38.54 46.66
CA THR A 622 45.24 -38.71 47.61
C THR A 622 45.88 -37.40 48.07
N GLN A 623 45.68 -36.32 47.31
CA GLN A 623 46.27 -35.01 47.57
C GLN A 623 45.37 -34.08 48.39
N TRP A 624 44.16 -34.52 48.74
CA TRP A 624 43.24 -33.69 49.53
C TRP A 624 43.81 -33.36 50.91
N SER A 625 43.83 -32.07 51.21
CA SER A 625 44.29 -31.55 52.48
C SER A 625 43.67 -30.19 52.75
N LYS A 626 43.81 -29.68 53.98
CA LYS A 626 43.35 -28.33 54.33
C LYS A 626 43.94 -27.23 53.43
N THR A 627 45.11 -27.47 52.83
CA THR A 627 45.79 -26.53 51.92
C THR A 627 45.61 -26.88 50.45
N ASN A 628 44.87 -27.95 50.14
CA ASN A 628 44.58 -28.43 48.80
C ASN A 628 43.15 -29.01 48.76
N PRO A 629 42.12 -28.14 48.71
CA PRO A 629 40.73 -28.56 48.62
C PRO A 629 40.44 -29.17 47.25
N VAL A 630 39.40 -30.00 47.17
CA VAL A 630 38.97 -30.62 45.91
C VAL A 630 37.77 -29.87 45.38
N ARG A 631 37.83 -29.43 44.12
CA ARG A 631 36.71 -28.72 43.48
C ARG A 631 35.91 -29.68 42.62
N PHE A 632 34.59 -29.70 42.81
CA PHE A 632 33.63 -30.38 41.96
C PHE A 632 32.77 -29.34 41.23
N THR A 633 32.85 -29.29 39.91
CA THR A 633 32.08 -28.38 39.07
C THR A 633 30.95 -29.13 38.39
N CYS A 634 29.73 -28.64 38.52
CA CYS A 634 28.58 -29.14 37.78
C CYS A 634 28.25 -28.17 36.65
N THR A 635 28.05 -28.71 35.45
CA THR A 635 27.60 -27.97 34.27
C THR A 635 26.32 -28.60 33.75
N ALA A 636 25.29 -27.79 33.56
CA ALA A 636 24.04 -28.17 32.89
C ALA A 636 23.96 -27.49 31.52
N THR A 637 23.68 -28.26 30.47
CA THR A 637 23.54 -27.76 29.08
C THR A 637 22.06 -27.71 28.68
N TYR A 638 21.58 -26.60 28.12
CA TYR A 638 20.18 -26.47 27.71
C TYR A 638 20.07 -26.02 26.23
N PRO A 639 19.33 -26.76 25.38
CA PRO A 639 19.38 -26.58 23.92
C PRO A 639 18.51 -25.45 23.38
N ALA A 640 17.58 -24.89 24.17
CA ALA A 640 16.57 -23.92 23.69
C ALA A 640 16.86 -22.45 24.06
N SER A 641 18.13 -22.06 24.26
CA SER A 641 18.54 -20.69 24.62
C SER A 641 19.83 -20.28 23.93
N VAL A 642 20.12 -18.98 23.89
CA VAL A 642 21.41 -18.42 23.42
C VAL A 642 22.53 -18.61 24.46
N ILE A 643 22.17 -18.78 25.72
CA ILE A 643 23.08 -19.22 26.77
C ILE A 643 22.99 -20.74 26.76
N ASN A 644 24.03 -21.46 26.34
CA ASN A 644 23.90 -22.92 26.18
C ASN A 644 24.23 -23.71 27.45
N GLN A 645 24.90 -23.08 28.43
CA GLN A 645 25.42 -23.78 29.62
C GLN A 645 25.37 -22.90 30.86
N ILE A 646 25.07 -23.52 32.00
CA ILE A 646 25.22 -22.94 33.34
C ILE A 646 26.09 -23.85 34.19
N SER A 647 27.05 -23.28 34.91
CA SER A 647 27.96 -24.03 35.76
C SER A 647 28.11 -23.38 37.13
N SER A 648 28.26 -24.21 38.16
CA SER A 648 28.66 -23.81 39.50
C SER A 648 29.56 -24.87 40.09
N TYR A 649 30.24 -24.58 41.20
CA TYR A 649 31.14 -25.53 41.85
C TYR A 649 30.97 -25.55 43.36
N ILE A 650 31.35 -26.69 43.94
CA ILE A 650 31.54 -26.88 45.38
C ILE A 650 33.01 -27.23 45.64
N GLU A 651 33.59 -26.67 46.69
CA GLU A 651 34.92 -27.02 47.17
C GLU A 651 34.82 -27.76 48.49
N VAL A 652 35.57 -28.85 48.60
CA VAL A 652 35.57 -29.79 49.72
C VAL A 652 36.92 -29.85 50.42
#